data_AF-A0A194UWS4-F1
#
_entry.id   AF-A0A194UWS4-F1
#
_cell.length_a   1.000
_cell.length_b   1.000
_cell.length_c   1.000
_cell.angle_alpha   90.00
_cell.angle_beta   90.00
_cell.angle_gamma   90.00
#
_symmetry.space_group_name_H-M   'P 1'
#
loop_
_entity.id
_entity.type
_entity.pdbx_description
1 polymer ?
#
loop_
_entity_poly.entity_id
_entity_poly.type
_entity_poly.pdbx_seq_one_letter_code
_entity_poly.pdbx_strand_id
1 'polypeptide(L)'
;MRKTWLIRRDRANFITQRWKLNNKQAEQALQLDVSTNPFKGIGEIISYIAHIIPRFSDDERTDEEQPRSWDDLAKSVTDNIIELRRRIDIAGELANVNLSATQLHQQLYALTTASTDKADSYCNGRMKSVRHGDDAVWARLREDLAAEGILNGAIEGIEDHLKDCVRNLIQGKIPYWEPLGHSTTSKSISGDGPVDSIATNNQVDNSPNALGGLLNADVVVQHIEAAFAKMFPGNYDEVAPQIIGTALHSEKVFRQVLRIMVDSACRDSSRAAIHARFTKSLQKNMPSNTKYWGGQVQNDQGPVTEYLWNICCIQWNNGKHNRPQISAEHFALGLSCFIGELFKHKVFKTHYVHGLFRRLLKPDPPVGMTQFVALYQLLRMVGSQIEGLSRISEDMTAHFARIDAIINSAGASKQLKTLGLEMKDMRKHGWKAEKRRVESKALRQAVDEIKQLNQRKRHRSAFLAATARALRQRLAVMSPRASQEERIAFLRPSSFDGISGEDDIDGTYLKKPATYRRFPQKLRFWLRSRPRALRRNLLRHPLQSLVVAVKYTIILFVILFIATPILAPSYTRLPPHYHELKARCEGSDALPGCANQFNEKIFISVSLYDKSGHLAGGRWGETMLELIQLLGPEHTFLSIYENDSPGGEAALQEFKKKVLCRHEIVYDAHVPLTDFANITMPDGTERMKRLSYLSEMRNRALRPLDRFREETGVEQFDKVLFLNDIAFNPVDAAQLLFNTNAGSDGRSRYLSVCGLDYNNPFLFYDLYAQRDAEGYSNGLPIFPIFSTAGQGLSRADMLAQKDAVRATSCWSGIVAMQAKYVQNMNAGLPAPDFQAIGAHTIDPDKPALVQAPVRFRYEPEIFFDACECCLFLADVSTAAKKDHAEEQGVFVNPYVRVAYDESVLRWLPIVRRWERLLPLPQRIISYFAGLPRNNPYRTVQESEPFVEERWNEHENQWELVNRTGRSGLICAVREMQLIQKKTRTGDKNWLNVDMPPGQQLDFPT
;
A
#
# COMPACT_ATOMS: atom_id res chain seq x y z
N MET A 1 -56.38 40.92 -0.70
CA MET A 1 -55.48 40.31 -1.72
C MET A 1 -54.23 41.17 -1.87
N ARG A 2 -53.06 40.55 -2.11
CA ARG A 2 -51.74 41.19 -2.33
C ARG A 2 -51.03 41.77 -1.09
N LYS A 3 -50.67 40.89 -0.15
CA LYS A 3 -49.59 41.09 0.84
C LYS A 3 -48.67 39.86 0.81
N THR A 4 -47.83 39.73 -0.22
CA THR A 4 -46.83 38.63 -0.29
C THR A 4 -45.61 38.92 -1.16
N TRP A 5 -45.35 40.19 -1.54
CA TRP A 5 -44.28 40.49 -2.50
C TRP A 5 -43.26 41.56 -2.08
N LEU A 6 -43.34 42.11 -0.86
CA LEU A 6 -42.44 43.19 -0.43
C LEU A 6 -41.63 42.92 0.86
N ILE A 7 -41.71 41.71 1.44
CA ILE A 7 -40.87 41.32 2.60
C ILE A 7 -39.67 40.43 2.18
N ARG A 8 -39.55 40.07 0.89
CA ARG A 8 -38.46 39.20 0.41
C ARG A 8 -37.17 39.93 0.04
N ARG A 9 -37.17 41.27 -0.05
CA ARG A 9 -36.00 42.03 -0.52
C ARG A 9 -35.09 42.51 0.63
N ASP A 10 -35.62 42.68 1.84
CA ASP A 10 -34.80 43.09 3.00
C ASP A 10 -34.28 41.92 3.86
N ARG A 11 -34.82 40.70 3.71
CA ARG A 11 -34.24 39.50 4.35
C ARG A 11 -32.94 39.00 3.70
N ALA A 12 -32.73 39.28 2.40
CA ALA A 12 -31.54 38.82 1.68
C ALA A 12 -30.27 39.63 2.03
N ASN A 13 -30.42 40.92 2.37
CA ASN A 13 -29.29 41.77 2.75
C ASN A 13 -28.92 41.67 4.24
N PHE A 14 -29.80 41.15 5.11
CA PHE A 14 -29.47 40.92 6.52
C PHE A 14 -28.88 39.52 6.79
N ILE A 15 -29.15 38.53 5.93
CA ILE A 15 -28.59 37.17 6.04
C ILE A 15 -27.13 37.10 5.53
N THR A 16 -26.75 37.96 4.58
CA THR A 16 -25.39 37.97 4.01
C THR A 16 -24.34 38.65 4.89
N GLN A 17 -24.73 39.36 5.96
CA GLN A 17 -23.77 40.00 6.87
C GLN A 17 -23.53 39.28 8.20
N ARG A 18 -24.16 38.13 8.47
CA ARG A 18 -23.91 37.43 9.76
C ARG A 18 -23.75 35.91 9.71
N TRP A 19 -23.73 35.31 8.52
CA TRP A 19 -23.39 33.90 8.33
C TRP A 19 -22.28 33.77 7.27
N LYS A 20 -21.02 33.75 7.70
CA LYS A 20 -19.94 33.17 6.89
C LYS A 20 -20.03 31.65 7.01
N LEU A 21 -20.96 31.04 6.27
CA LEU A 21 -20.81 29.63 5.89
C LEU A 21 -19.55 29.53 5.03
N ASN A 22 -18.64 28.63 5.39
CA ASN A 22 -17.38 28.49 4.68
C ASN A 22 -17.69 28.03 3.24
N ASN A 23 -17.23 28.79 2.23
CA ASN A 23 -17.59 28.60 0.82
C ASN A 23 -17.42 27.15 0.30
N LYS A 24 -16.54 26.37 0.94
CA LYS A 24 -16.30 24.95 0.67
C LYS A 24 -17.55 24.06 0.86
N GLN A 25 -18.35 24.31 1.89
CA GLN A 25 -19.49 23.44 2.25
C GLN A 25 -20.72 23.72 1.38
N ALA A 26 -20.95 24.98 0.99
CA ALA A 26 -22.01 25.35 0.06
C ALA A 26 -21.72 24.90 -1.39
N GLU A 27 -20.45 24.95 -1.83
CA GLU A 27 -20.05 24.43 -3.15
C GLU A 27 -20.11 22.90 -3.22
N GLN A 28 -19.80 22.18 -2.14
CA GLN A 28 -19.92 20.72 -2.07
C GLN A 28 -21.37 20.22 -2.16
N ALA A 29 -22.32 20.93 -1.54
CA ALA A 29 -23.74 20.60 -1.65
C ALA A 29 -24.32 20.86 -3.05
N LEU A 30 -23.78 21.87 -3.76
CA LEU A 30 -24.20 22.20 -5.12
C LEU A 30 -23.64 21.23 -6.18
N GLN A 31 -22.49 20.59 -5.92
CA GLN A 31 -21.87 19.62 -6.83
C GLN A 31 -22.58 18.26 -6.89
N LEU A 32 -23.45 17.92 -5.94
CA LEU A 32 -24.01 16.56 -5.82
C LEU A 32 -25.53 16.42 -6.07
N ASP A 33 -26.26 17.49 -6.45
CA ASP A 33 -27.73 17.47 -6.64
C ASP A 33 -28.54 16.97 -5.40
N VAL A 34 -27.93 17.07 -4.21
CA VAL A 34 -28.45 16.56 -2.91
C VAL A 34 -29.38 17.56 -2.22
N SER A 35 -29.51 18.79 -2.76
CA SER A 35 -30.25 19.88 -2.13
C SER A 35 -31.76 19.66 -2.06
N THR A 36 -32.31 18.67 -2.77
CA THR A 36 -33.76 18.41 -2.81
C THR A 36 -34.19 17.13 -2.10
N ASN A 37 -33.34 16.09 -2.00
CA ASN A 37 -33.63 14.89 -1.21
C ASN A 37 -32.32 14.18 -0.79
N PRO A 38 -31.82 14.41 0.44
CA PRO A 38 -30.50 13.97 0.85
C PRO A 38 -30.32 12.46 1.00
N PHE A 39 -31.42 11.69 1.05
CA PHE A 39 -31.39 10.25 1.27
C PHE A 39 -31.59 9.43 -0.02
N LYS A 40 -31.76 10.10 -1.17
CA LYS A 40 -31.99 9.46 -2.48
C LYS A 40 -30.75 8.66 -2.92
N GLY A 41 -30.94 7.38 -3.24
CA GLY A 41 -29.88 6.47 -3.70
C GLY A 41 -29.20 5.66 -2.58
N ILE A 42 -29.42 5.99 -1.30
CA ILE A 42 -28.95 5.18 -0.16
C ILE A 42 -29.67 3.83 -0.14
N GLY A 43 -31.00 3.84 -0.33
CA GLY A 43 -31.80 2.61 -0.43
C GLY A 43 -31.39 1.70 -1.60
N GLU A 44 -30.97 2.27 -2.73
CA GLU A 44 -30.51 1.53 -3.92
C GLU A 44 -29.19 0.80 -3.65
N ILE A 45 -28.24 1.45 -2.98
CA ILE A 45 -26.94 0.84 -2.64
C ILE A 45 -27.13 -0.25 -1.58
N ILE A 46 -27.99 -0.01 -0.58
CA ILE A 46 -28.31 -1.01 0.45
C ILE A 46 -29.02 -2.23 -0.18
N SER A 47 -29.96 -2.00 -1.09
CA SER A 47 -30.66 -3.06 -1.82
C SER A 47 -29.72 -3.87 -2.71
N TYR A 48 -28.75 -3.21 -3.37
CA TYR A 48 -27.70 -3.86 -4.16
C TYR A 48 -26.77 -4.74 -3.32
N ILE A 49 -26.33 -4.24 -2.16
CA ILE A 49 -25.48 -4.98 -1.23
C ILE A 49 -26.25 -6.17 -0.63
N ALA A 50 -27.51 -5.97 -0.23
CA ALA A 50 -28.39 -7.02 0.28
C ALA A 50 -28.72 -8.11 -0.76
N HIS A 51 -28.58 -7.81 -2.06
CA HIS A 51 -28.76 -8.77 -3.15
C HIS A 51 -27.52 -9.63 -3.43
N ILE A 52 -26.31 -9.06 -3.25
CA ILE A 52 -25.04 -9.73 -3.55
C ILE A 52 -24.56 -10.60 -2.39
N ILE A 53 -24.76 -10.15 -1.14
CA ILE A 53 -24.25 -10.85 0.04
C ILE A 53 -24.85 -12.26 0.22
N PRO A 54 -26.15 -12.52 0.02
CA PRO A 54 -26.70 -13.88 0.13
C PRO A 54 -26.17 -14.85 -0.94
N ARG A 55 -25.69 -14.35 -2.09
CA ARG A 55 -25.07 -15.17 -3.15
C ARG A 55 -23.70 -15.74 -2.75
N PHE A 56 -23.12 -15.29 -1.63
CA PHE A 56 -21.97 -15.95 -1.01
C PHE A 56 -22.34 -17.27 -0.30
N SER A 57 -23.64 -17.55 -0.08
CA SER A 57 -24.07 -18.60 0.86
C SER A 57 -24.69 -19.86 0.22
N ASP A 58 -25.01 -19.88 -1.08
CA ASP A 58 -25.65 -21.05 -1.72
C ASP A 58 -24.84 -21.58 -2.93
N ASP A 59 -24.34 -22.81 -2.79
CA ASP A 59 -23.32 -23.47 -3.64
C ASP A 59 -23.91 -24.48 -4.65
N GLU A 60 -25.02 -24.14 -5.34
CA GLU A 60 -25.57 -25.02 -6.38
C GLU A 60 -26.02 -24.26 -7.65
N ARG A 61 -25.11 -24.11 -8.64
CA ARG A 61 -25.42 -24.34 -10.07
C ARG A 61 -24.18 -24.44 -10.97
N THR A 62 -24.36 -25.25 -12.01
CA THR A 62 -23.41 -25.86 -12.94
C THR A 62 -22.99 -24.98 -14.13
N ASP A 63 -21.72 -25.13 -14.52
CA ASP A 63 -21.09 -24.98 -15.84
C ASP A 63 -21.84 -24.14 -16.89
N GLU A 64 -21.53 -22.83 -16.98
CA GLU A 64 -21.20 -22.13 -18.25
C GLU A 64 -20.89 -20.62 -18.07
N GLU A 65 -21.12 -20.00 -16.90
CA GLU A 65 -20.79 -18.57 -16.69
C GLU A 65 -20.13 -18.30 -15.33
N GLN A 66 -18.80 -18.47 -15.24
CA GLN A 66 -17.98 -17.97 -14.13
C GLN A 66 -17.57 -16.50 -14.36
N PRO A 67 -17.63 -15.59 -13.36
CA PRO A 67 -17.01 -14.26 -13.44
C PRO A 67 -15.49 -14.39 -13.38
N ARG A 68 -14.77 -13.62 -14.22
CA ARG A 68 -13.32 -13.74 -14.43
C ARG A 68 -12.42 -13.36 -13.23
N SER A 69 -12.95 -12.83 -12.12
CA SER A 69 -12.17 -12.63 -10.89
C SER A 69 -13.07 -12.34 -9.68
N TRP A 70 -12.75 -12.96 -8.53
CA TRP A 70 -13.33 -12.64 -7.21
C TRP A 70 -12.93 -11.24 -6.72
N ASP A 71 -11.79 -10.72 -7.18
CA ASP A 71 -11.27 -9.40 -6.81
C ASP A 71 -12.16 -8.28 -7.37
N ASP A 72 -12.73 -8.46 -8.57
CA ASP A 72 -13.61 -7.45 -9.17
C ASP A 72 -14.95 -7.34 -8.43
N LEU A 73 -15.45 -8.46 -7.89
CA LEU A 73 -16.68 -8.49 -7.09
C LEU A 73 -16.44 -7.93 -5.68
N ALA A 74 -15.34 -8.32 -5.02
CA ALA A 74 -14.96 -7.80 -3.70
C ALA A 74 -14.65 -6.30 -3.77
N LYS A 75 -14.00 -5.85 -4.83
CA LYS A 75 -13.77 -4.44 -5.12
C LYS A 75 -15.08 -3.70 -5.35
N SER A 76 -16.02 -4.27 -6.11
CA SER A 76 -17.34 -3.68 -6.30
C SER A 76 -18.13 -3.54 -5.00
N VAL A 77 -18.11 -4.54 -4.12
CA VAL A 77 -18.78 -4.47 -2.80
C VAL A 77 -18.10 -3.42 -1.91
N THR A 78 -16.78 -3.38 -1.90
CA THR A 78 -15.98 -2.41 -1.14
C THR A 78 -16.24 -0.98 -1.61
N ASP A 79 -16.24 -0.75 -2.92
CA ASP A 79 -16.51 0.56 -3.53
C ASP A 79 -17.93 1.05 -3.21
N ASN A 80 -18.93 0.14 -3.19
CA ASN A 80 -20.30 0.49 -2.83
C ASN A 80 -20.47 0.78 -1.32
N ILE A 81 -19.71 0.09 -0.45
CA ILE A 81 -19.70 0.38 1.00
C ILE A 81 -19.05 1.73 1.27
N ILE A 82 -17.96 2.06 0.56
CA ILE A 82 -17.29 3.36 0.65
C ILE A 82 -18.23 4.48 0.17
N GLU A 83 -18.91 4.27 -0.97
CA GLU A 83 -19.88 5.23 -1.50
C GLU A 83 -21.11 5.38 -0.59
N LEU A 84 -21.60 4.30 0.03
CA LEU A 84 -22.69 4.34 1.00
C LEU A 84 -22.31 5.17 2.23
N ARG A 85 -21.13 4.94 2.80
CA ARG A 85 -20.62 5.71 3.94
C ARG A 85 -20.51 7.19 3.60
N ARG A 86 -19.93 7.49 2.44
CA ARG A 86 -19.79 8.87 1.96
C ARG A 86 -21.15 9.58 1.83
N ARG A 87 -22.18 8.90 1.31
CA ARG A 87 -23.53 9.49 1.17
C ARG A 87 -24.24 9.68 2.51
N ILE A 88 -24.06 8.76 3.45
CA ILE A 88 -24.59 8.88 4.82
C ILE A 88 -23.92 10.06 5.54
N ASP A 89 -22.60 10.20 5.44
CA ASP A 89 -21.86 11.31 6.06
C ASP A 89 -22.32 12.67 5.49
N ILE A 90 -22.50 12.76 4.16
CA ILE A 90 -23.00 13.97 3.50
C ILE A 90 -24.45 14.29 3.89
N ALA A 91 -25.31 13.28 3.99
CA ALA A 91 -26.70 13.46 4.43
C ALA A 91 -26.78 13.89 5.91
N GLY A 92 -25.90 13.35 6.77
CA GLY A 92 -25.76 13.72 8.18
C GLY A 92 -25.28 15.15 8.38
N GLU A 93 -24.27 15.59 7.63
CA GLU A 93 -23.79 16.97 7.62
C GLU A 93 -24.89 17.95 7.15
N LEU A 94 -25.63 17.59 6.10
CA LEU A 94 -26.77 18.40 5.62
C LEU A 94 -27.92 18.45 6.64
N ALA A 95 -28.20 17.35 7.34
CA ALA A 95 -29.21 17.32 8.40
C ALA A 95 -28.78 18.15 9.61
N ASN A 96 -27.49 18.12 9.99
CA ASN A 96 -26.93 18.94 11.08
C ASN A 96 -26.90 20.42 10.74
N VAL A 97 -26.62 20.80 9.49
CA VAL A 97 -26.73 22.18 9.02
C VAL A 97 -28.19 22.65 9.07
N ASN A 98 -29.15 21.80 8.72
CA ASN A 98 -30.58 22.13 8.76
C ASN A 98 -31.12 22.18 10.21
N LEU A 99 -30.64 21.30 11.10
CA LEU A 99 -30.98 21.28 12.53
C LEU A 99 -30.39 22.49 13.26
N SER A 100 -29.14 22.83 12.97
CA SER A 100 -28.47 24.03 13.50
C SER A 100 -29.12 25.31 12.99
N ALA A 101 -29.57 25.34 11.72
CA ALA A 101 -30.35 26.44 11.19
C ALA A 101 -31.73 26.56 11.86
N THR A 102 -32.36 25.44 12.22
CA THR A 102 -33.66 25.42 12.92
C THR A 102 -33.54 25.83 14.39
N GLN A 103 -32.45 25.42 15.07
CA GLN A 103 -32.13 25.82 16.45
C GLN A 103 -31.71 27.30 16.54
N LEU A 104 -30.93 27.81 15.58
CA LEU A 104 -30.65 29.24 15.47
C LEU A 104 -31.92 30.03 15.13
N HIS A 105 -32.83 29.49 14.32
CA HIS A 105 -34.12 30.12 14.06
C HIS A 105 -34.97 30.17 15.33
N GLN A 106 -35.00 29.11 16.16
CA GLN A 106 -35.70 29.08 17.45
C GLN A 106 -35.06 29.97 18.52
N GLN A 107 -33.72 30.06 18.60
CA GLN A 107 -33.03 30.99 19.50
C GLN A 107 -33.20 32.44 19.08
N LEU A 108 -33.17 32.75 17.79
CA LEU A 108 -33.50 34.08 17.26
C LEU A 108 -34.97 34.42 17.47
N TYR A 109 -35.89 33.45 17.40
CA TYR A 109 -37.31 33.62 17.72
C TYR A 109 -37.51 33.88 19.22
N ALA A 110 -36.81 33.15 20.10
CA ALA A 110 -36.86 33.33 21.55
C ALA A 110 -36.28 34.69 22.00
N LEU A 111 -35.20 35.14 21.35
CA LEU A 111 -34.58 36.46 21.58
C LEU A 111 -35.43 37.62 21.04
N THR A 112 -36.22 37.40 19.98
CA THR A 112 -37.17 38.40 19.47
C THR A 112 -38.48 38.45 20.26
N THR A 113 -38.86 37.35 20.94
CA THR A 113 -40.02 37.34 21.85
C THR A 113 -39.71 37.82 23.28
N ALA A 114 -38.43 38.03 23.63
CA ALA A 114 -38.03 38.55 24.95
C ALA A 114 -38.13 40.09 25.07
N SER A 115 -38.62 40.79 24.04
CA SER A 115 -38.80 42.24 24.04
C SER A 115 -40.26 42.69 24.22
N THR A 116 -41.21 41.78 24.43
CA THR A 116 -42.61 42.17 24.66
C THR A 116 -43.27 41.28 25.71
N ASP A 117 -43.57 41.94 26.82
CA ASP A 117 -44.63 41.67 27.80
C ASP A 117 -44.39 40.76 29.01
N LYS A 118 -44.79 41.37 30.14
CA LYS A 118 -44.85 40.88 31.52
C LYS A 118 -45.97 39.86 31.70
N ALA A 119 -45.78 39.04 32.75
CA ALA A 119 -46.76 38.58 33.75
C ALA A 119 -47.02 37.06 33.81
N ASP A 120 -46.81 36.57 35.04
CA ASP A 120 -47.48 35.49 35.77
C ASP A 120 -47.17 33.99 35.50
N SER A 121 -46.35 33.46 36.42
CA SER A 121 -46.72 32.43 37.42
C SER A 121 -46.83 30.94 37.03
N TYR A 122 -46.21 30.12 37.90
CA TYR A 122 -46.22 28.66 38.07
C TYR A 122 -45.39 27.78 37.11
N CYS A 123 -44.24 27.28 37.60
CA CYS A 123 -44.13 25.90 38.10
C CYS A 123 -42.70 25.52 38.55
N ASN A 124 -42.63 24.94 39.74
CA ASN A 124 -41.52 24.13 40.25
C ASN A 124 -41.33 22.89 39.34
N GLY A 125 -40.10 22.63 38.87
CA GLY A 125 -39.82 21.46 38.05
C GLY A 125 -38.36 21.34 37.64
N ARG A 126 -37.56 20.69 38.49
CA ARG A 126 -36.19 20.19 38.30
C ARG A 126 -35.82 19.94 36.81
N MET A 127 -34.93 20.77 36.26
CA MET A 127 -34.44 20.69 34.88
C MET A 127 -33.56 19.46 34.69
N LYS A 128 -34.04 18.44 33.96
CA LYS A 128 -33.23 17.33 33.43
C LYS A 128 -32.56 17.79 32.13
N SER A 129 -31.26 17.52 31.99
CA SER A 129 -30.50 17.72 30.75
C SER A 129 -31.11 16.92 29.60
N VAL A 130 -31.39 17.55 28.46
CA VAL A 130 -31.86 16.87 27.24
C VAL A 130 -30.72 16.79 26.23
N ARG A 131 -30.24 15.57 25.98
CA ARG A 131 -29.48 15.15 24.79
C ARG A 131 -30.54 14.75 23.74
N HIS A 132 -30.81 15.55 22.71
CA HIS A 132 -31.66 15.12 21.57
C HIS A 132 -31.40 15.99 20.33
N GLY A 133 -30.34 15.68 19.58
CA GLY A 133 -30.14 16.15 18.21
C GLY A 133 -30.21 15.00 17.20
N ASP A 134 -29.60 13.86 17.55
CA ASP A 134 -29.50 12.69 16.68
C ASP A 134 -30.85 12.01 16.44
N ASP A 135 -31.69 11.82 17.46
CA ASP A 135 -32.88 10.94 17.37
C ASP A 135 -33.93 11.37 16.33
N ALA A 136 -34.05 12.66 16.02
CA ALA A 136 -35.02 13.19 15.06
C ALA A 136 -34.62 12.91 13.59
N VAL A 137 -33.31 12.94 13.29
CA VAL A 137 -32.77 12.58 11.96
C VAL A 137 -32.96 11.08 11.72
N TRP A 138 -32.77 10.26 12.77
CA TRP A 138 -32.92 8.80 12.71
C TRP A 138 -34.36 8.32 12.60
N ALA A 139 -35.33 9.06 13.11
CA ALA A 139 -36.75 8.77 12.90
C ALA A 139 -37.14 8.96 11.42
N ARG A 140 -36.64 10.03 10.79
CA ARG A 140 -36.95 10.40 9.40
C ARG A 140 -36.38 9.40 8.38
N LEU A 141 -35.13 9.00 8.57
CA LEU A 141 -34.48 7.97 7.73
C LEU A 141 -35.23 6.62 7.80
N ARG A 142 -35.80 6.29 8.97
CA ARG A 142 -36.53 5.05 9.18
C ARG A 142 -37.90 5.05 8.47
N GLU A 143 -38.58 6.20 8.44
CA GLU A 143 -39.82 6.38 7.68
C GLU A 143 -39.59 6.33 6.16
N ASP A 144 -38.52 6.96 5.65
CA ASP A 144 -38.18 6.95 4.23
C ASP A 144 -37.78 5.54 3.73
N LEU A 145 -37.01 4.79 4.51
CA LEU A 145 -36.66 3.40 4.21
C LEU A 145 -37.87 2.45 4.28
N ALA A 146 -38.86 2.76 5.11
CA ALA A 146 -40.12 2.02 5.16
C ALA A 146 -41.04 2.36 3.97
N ALA A 147 -41.04 3.61 3.50
CA ALA A 147 -41.81 4.04 2.32
C ALA A 147 -41.29 3.42 1.00
N GLU A 148 -39.99 3.15 0.91
CA GLU A 148 -39.35 2.44 -0.23
C GLU A 148 -39.54 0.90 -0.17
N GLY A 149 -40.30 0.37 0.79
CA GLY A 149 -40.60 -1.05 0.92
C GLY A 149 -39.42 -1.94 1.37
N ILE A 150 -38.34 -1.33 1.86
CA ILE A 150 -37.11 -2.02 2.30
C ILE A 150 -37.26 -2.57 3.72
N LEU A 151 -38.09 -1.94 4.56
CA LEU A 151 -38.58 -2.54 5.80
C LEU A 151 -39.79 -3.44 5.49
N ASN A 152 -39.56 -4.68 5.08
CA ASN A 152 -40.26 -5.85 5.62
C ASN A 152 -39.74 -7.16 4.98
N GLY A 153 -39.21 -8.04 5.84
CA GLY A 153 -38.90 -9.45 5.54
C GLY A 153 -37.42 -9.78 5.31
N ALA A 154 -36.61 -8.88 4.73
CA ALA A 154 -35.19 -9.15 4.45
C ALA A 154 -34.24 -8.79 5.61
N ILE A 155 -34.75 -8.06 6.62
CA ILE A 155 -33.95 -7.50 7.72
C ILE A 155 -33.93 -8.41 8.98
N GLU A 156 -34.85 -9.37 9.13
CA GLU A 156 -34.87 -10.27 10.30
C GLU A 156 -33.71 -11.28 10.32
N GLY A 157 -33.00 -11.48 9.20
CA GLY A 157 -31.84 -12.39 9.12
C GLY A 157 -30.48 -11.72 9.38
N ILE A 158 -30.40 -10.38 9.37
CA ILE A 158 -29.14 -9.62 9.45
C ILE A 158 -29.20 -8.59 10.59
N GLU A 159 -30.20 -8.74 11.47
CA GLU A 159 -30.70 -7.67 12.33
C GLU A 159 -29.68 -7.20 13.38
N ASP A 160 -28.81 -8.06 13.92
CA ASP A 160 -27.94 -7.66 15.03
C ASP A 160 -26.64 -6.96 14.57
N HIS A 161 -25.98 -7.47 13.53
CA HIS A 161 -24.72 -6.89 13.05
C HIS A 161 -24.91 -5.59 12.24
N LEU A 162 -26.02 -5.49 11.49
CA LEU A 162 -26.31 -4.26 10.75
C LEU A 162 -26.84 -3.17 11.69
N LYS A 163 -27.63 -3.51 12.72
CA LYS A 163 -28.05 -2.54 13.73
C LYS A 163 -26.88 -2.01 14.56
N ASP A 164 -25.87 -2.83 14.86
CA ASP A 164 -24.69 -2.36 15.60
C ASP A 164 -23.75 -1.53 14.72
N CYS A 165 -23.55 -1.90 13.46
CA CYS A 165 -22.80 -1.10 12.50
C CYS A 165 -23.47 0.26 12.26
N VAL A 166 -24.79 0.25 12.05
CA VAL A 166 -25.60 1.44 11.83
C VAL A 166 -25.68 2.27 13.11
N ARG A 167 -25.95 1.71 14.31
CA ARG A 167 -25.90 2.48 15.59
C ARG A 167 -24.55 3.15 15.85
N ASN A 168 -23.44 2.50 15.51
CA ASN A 168 -22.11 3.05 15.75
C ASN A 168 -21.79 4.22 14.81
N LEU A 169 -22.11 4.11 13.51
CA LEU A 169 -21.97 5.20 12.53
C LEU A 169 -22.84 6.43 12.83
N ILE A 170 -23.96 6.21 13.54
CA ILE A 170 -25.01 7.19 13.82
C ILE A 170 -24.65 8.17 14.95
N GLN A 171 -23.91 7.75 15.97
CA GLN A 171 -23.67 8.54 17.18
C GLN A 171 -22.53 9.55 17.07
N GLY A 172 -22.12 9.92 15.84
CA GLY A 172 -20.88 10.67 15.58
C GLY A 172 -19.61 9.96 16.04
N LYS A 173 -19.75 8.72 16.51
CA LYS A 173 -18.65 7.81 16.76
C LYS A 173 -18.26 7.26 15.41
N ILE A 174 -17.01 7.46 15.02
CA ILE A 174 -16.38 6.51 14.11
C ILE A 174 -16.72 5.12 14.69
N PRO A 175 -17.09 4.10 13.90
CA PRO A 175 -16.99 2.73 14.39
C PRO A 175 -15.52 2.50 14.69
N TYR A 176 -15.14 2.91 15.89
CA TYR A 176 -13.83 2.71 16.39
C TYR A 176 -13.92 1.33 17.00
N TRP A 177 -13.11 0.44 16.46
CA TRP A 177 -12.40 -0.45 17.34
C TRP A 177 -11.54 0.46 18.23
N GLU A 178 -12.08 0.91 19.37
CA GLU A 178 -11.46 1.92 20.21
C GLU A 178 -10.28 1.30 20.98
N PRO A 179 -9.02 1.74 20.74
CA PRO A 179 -7.82 1.40 21.47
C PRO A 179 -7.86 1.99 22.88
N LEU A 180 -7.04 1.41 23.73
CA LEU A 180 -6.77 1.80 25.12
C LEU A 180 -6.95 3.32 25.38
N GLY A 181 -7.77 3.63 26.40
CA GLY A 181 -7.98 4.98 26.98
C GLY A 181 -6.69 5.58 27.56
N HIS A 182 -6.63 6.80 28.12
CA HIS A 182 -7.57 7.69 28.82
C HIS A 182 -6.98 9.12 28.75
N SER A 183 -7.74 10.17 28.40
CA SER A 183 -8.49 11.14 29.24
C SER A 183 -7.70 12.23 30.01
N THR A 184 -8.27 13.45 30.02
CA THR A 184 -8.06 14.62 30.95
C THR A 184 -6.73 15.39 30.75
N THR A 185 -6.60 16.73 30.79
CA THR A 185 -7.40 17.82 31.38
C THR A 185 -6.94 19.18 30.82
N SER A 186 -7.80 20.19 30.93
CA SER A 186 -7.72 21.62 30.59
C SER A 186 -6.61 22.47 31.24
N LYS A 187 -6.17 23.56 30.56
CA LYS A 187 -5.99 24.98 31.02
C LYS A 187 -5.05 25.74 30.04
N SER A 188 -5.46 26.74 29.26
CA SER A 188 -5.84 28.14 29.55
C SER A 188 -4.66 29.14 29.65
N ILE A 189 -4.84 30.30 29.00
CA ILE A 189 -4.30 31.67 29.30
C ILE A 189 -3.18 32.22 28.37
N SER A 190 -3.65 32.95 27.35
CA SER A 190 -3.36 34.35 26.92
C SER A 190 -2.00 35.05 27.08
N GLY A 191 -1.72 35.88 26.05
CA GLY A 191 -1.05 37.19 26.11
C GLY A 191 0.41 37.15 25.64
N ASP A 192 0.96 38.10 24.87
CA ASP A 192 0.53 39.34 24.23
C ASP A 192 1.63 39.68 23.19
N GLY A 193 1.35 40.54 22.20
CA GLY A 193 2.38 41.25 21.41
C GLY A 193 3.15 42.29 22.28
N PRO A 194 3.85 43.31 21.74
CA PRO A 194 3.99 43.80 20.35
C PRO A 194 5.47 43.93 19.90
N VAL A 195 5.81 44.05 18.60
CA VAL A 195 6.00 45.30 17.83
C VAL A 195 6.71 46.41 18.65
N ASP A 196 7.97 46.73 18.36
CA ASP A 196 8.34 47.84 17.46
C ASP A 196 9.87 48.08 17.34
N SER A 197 10.27 48.48 16.13
CA SER A 197 11.15 49.63 15.86
C SER A 197 12.70 49.57 15.92
N ILE A 198 13.26 49.87 14.73
CA ILE A 198 14.36 50.84 14.44
C ILE A 198 15.79 50.29 14.69
N ALA A 199 16.75 50.32 13.77
CA ALA A 199 17.03 51.29 12.70
C ALA A 199 17.99 50.72 11.64
N THR A 200 17.75 51.12 10.38
CA THR A 200 18.67 51.78 9.42
C THR A 200 20.12 51.29 9.28
N ASN A 201 20.76 51.27 8.12
CA ASN A 201 20.48 51.78 6.79
C ASN A 201 21.57 51.15 5.90
N ASN A 202 21.24 50.81 4.66
CA ASN A 202 21.97 51.32 3.52
C ASN A 202 21.09 51.19 2.29
N GLN A 203 20.41 52.30 2.05
CA GLN A 203 19.66 52.68 0.88
C GLN A 203 20.68 53.13 -0.17
N VAL A 204 20.55 52.64 -1.41
CA VAL A 204 20.73 53.51 -2.58
C VAL A 204 19.55 53.26 -3.50
N ASP A 205 18.60 54.17 -3.42
CA ASP A 205 17.62 54.46 -4.44
C ASP A 205 18.31 55.07 -5.68
N ASN A 206 17.83 54.75 -6.87
CA ASN A 206 17.01 55.65 -7.71
C ASN A 206 17.19 55.41 -9.22
N SER A 207 16.01 55.24 -9.84
CA SER A 207 15.65 55.71 -11.18
C SER A 207 15.78 54.77 -12.40
N PRO A 208 14.90 54.99 -13.39
CA PRO A 208 14.28 53.96 -14.22
C PRO A 208 14.97 53.82 -15.58
N ASN A 209 14.72 52.69 -16.27
CA ASN A 209 15.32 52.28 -17.54
C ASN A 209 16.74 51.70 -17.45
N ALA A 210 16.86 50.40 -17.17
CA ALA A 210 17.76 49.46 -17.85
C ALA A 210 17.83 48.10 -17.12
N LEU A 211 16.86 47.20 -17.35
CA LEU A 211 17.12 45.73 -17.37
C LEU A 211 15.95 44.96 -18.00
N GLY A 212 15.58 45.34 -19.22
CA GLY A 212 15.05 44.35 -20.16
C GLY A 212 16.21 43.45 -20.57
N GLY A 213 16.21 42.20 -20.11
CA GLY A 213 17.26 41.25 -20.44
C GLY A 213 17.10 39.92 -19.70
N LEU A 214 16.31 39.02 -20.29
CA LEU A 214 16.34 37.57 -20.05
C LEU A 214 16.32 37.11 -18.58
N LEU A 215 15.16 37.16 -17.92
CA LEU A 215 14.87 36.11 -16.93
C LEU A 215 14.99 34.78 -17.69
N ASN A 216 15.99 33.96 -17.34
CA ASN A 216 16.26 32.68 -17.98
C ASN A 216 14.94 31.93 -18.14
N ALA A 217 14.53 31.71 -19.39
CA ALA A 217 13.25 31.09 -19.69
C ALA A 217 13.13 29.72 -18.99
N ASP A 218 14.26 29.04 -18.80
CA ASP A 218 14.35 27.75 -18.12
C ASP A 218 14.11 27.83 -16.62
N VAL A 219 14.57 28.89 -15.94
CA VAL A 219 14.35 29.10 -14.50
C VAL A 219 12.87 29.40 -14.23
N VAL A 220 12.25 30.23 -15.09
CA VAL A 220 10.82 30.52 -15.01
C VAL A 220 9.99 29.25 -15.28
N VAL A 221 10.41 28.43 -16.25
CA VAL A 221 9.77 27.13 -16.54
C VAL A 221 9.86 26.17 -15.36
N GLN A 222 11.05 25.97 -14.79
CA GLN A 222 11.24 25.07 -13.63
C GLN A 222 10.43 25.52 -12.41
N HIS A 223 10.36 26.84 -12.17
CA HIS A 223 9.58 27.39 -11.08
C HIS A 223 8.07 27.16 -11.28
N ILE A 224 7.57 27.37 -12.50
CA ILE A 224 6.15 27.12 -12.85
C ILE A 224 5.81 25.63 -12.78
N GLU A 225 6.70 24.75 -13.24
CA GLU A 225 6.54 23.29 -13.14
C GLU A 225 6.48 22.83 -11.69
N ALA A 226 7.37 23.33 -10.84
CA ALA A 226 7.36 23.04 -9.40
C ALA A 226 6.11 23.59 -8.71
N ALA A 227 5.66 24.79 -9.07
CA ALA A 227 4.44 25.39 -8.54
C ALA A 227 3.19 24.59 -8.93
N PHE A 228 3.07 24.19 -10.21
CA PHE A 228 2.01 23.29 -10.63
C PHE A 228 2.10 21.96 -9.90
N ALA A 229 3.28 21.34 -9.76
CA ALA A 229 3.45 20.07 -9.05
C ALA A 229 2.92 20.10 -7.61
N LYS A 230 3.14 21.24 -6.92
CA LYS A 230 2.66 21.51 -5.55
C LYS A 230 1.18 21.93 -5.46
N MET A 231 0.51 22.19 -6.58
CA MET A 231 -0.90 22.61 -6.61
C MET A 231 -1.85 21.40 -6.48
N PHE A 232 -2.59 21.34 -5.37
CA PHE A 232 -3.60 20.32 -5.04
C PHE A 232 -4.92 20.98 -4.61
N PRO A 233 -6.06 20.24 -4.56
CA PRO A 233 -7.34 20.83 -4.16
C PRO A 233 -7.34 21.46 -2.76
N GLY A 234 -6.47 20.99 -1.86
CA GLY A 234 -6.34 21.47 -0.49
C GLY A 234 -5.67 22.84 -0.35
N ASN A 235 -4.68 23.14 -1.21
CA ASN A 235 -3.86 24.37 -1.17
C ASN A 235 -4.02 25.22 -2.46
N TYR A 236 -5.06 24.95 -3.26
CA TYR A 236 -5.31 25.63 -4.53
C TYR A 236 -5.39 27.15 -4.38
N ASP A 237 -6.07 27.64 -3.34
CA ASP A 237 -6.29 29.06 -3.13
C ASP A 237 -5.01 29.82 -2.72
N GLU A 238 -3.97 29.10 -2.27
CA GLU A 238 -2.66 29.67 -1.94
C GLU A 238 -1.72 29.69 -3.15
N VAL A 239 -1.72 28.60 -3.94
CA VAL A 239 -0.75 28.38 -5.03
C VAL A 239 -1.23 28.98 -6.35
N ALA A 240 -2.52 28.84 -6.68
CA ALA A 240 -3.06 29.29 -7.97
C ALA A 240 -2.89 30.80 -8.22
N PRO A 241 -3.11 31.71 -7.24
CA PRO A 241 -2.89 33.15 -7.46
C PRO A 241 -1.44 33.49 -7.81
N GLN A 242 -0.46 32.78 -7.26
CA GLN A 242 0.96 33.00 -7.53
C GLN A 242 1.27 32.69 -9.00
N ILE A 243 0.82 31.54 -9.49
CA ILE A 243 0.99 31.13 -10.89
C ILE A 243 0.25 32.10 -11.82
N ILE A 244 -0.95 32.57 -11.45
CA ILE A 244 -1.69 33.57 -12.24
C ILE A 244 -0.91 34.89 -12.32
N GLY A 245 -0.35 35.36 -11.20
CA GLY A 245 0.47 36.58 -11.17
C GLY A 245 1.68 36.48 -12.11
N THR A 246 2.39 35.34 -12.10
CA THR A 246 3.49 35.07 -13.02
C THR A 246 3.01 34.97 -14.47
N ALA A 247 1.88 34.29 -14.72
CA ALA A 247 1.32 34.12 -16.07
C ALA A 247 0.96 35.46 -16.73
N LEU A 248 0.40 36.40 -15.97
CA LEU A 248 -0.04 37.71 -16.48
C LEU A 248 1.11 38.72 -16.69
N HIS A 249 2.35 38.34 -16.38
CA HIS A 249 3.51 39.23 -16.49
C HIS A 249 3.92 39.52 -17.95
N SER A 250 3.82 38.53 -18.85
CA SER A 250 4.09 38.73 -20.29
C SER A 250 3.41 37.68 -21.16
N GLU A 251 3.15 38.02 -22.43
CA GLU A 251 2.56 37.11 -23.42
C GLU A 251 3.33 35.80 -23.55
N LYS A 252 4.67 35.87 -23.52
CA LYS A 252 5.55 34.70 -23.61
C LYS A 252 5.37 33.76 -22.42
N VAL A 253 5.29 34.31 -21.20
CA VAL A 253 5.14 33.52 -19.96
C VAL A 253 3.74 32.91 -19.86
N PHE A 254 2.69 33.67 -20.20
CA PHE A 254 1.33 33.15 -20.30
C PHE A 254 1.22 31.94 -21.23
N ARG A 255 1.78 32.07 -22.44
CA ARG A 255 1.81 30.97 -23.42
C ARG A 255 2.56 29.75 -22.87
N GLN A 256 3.64 29.97 -22.13
CA GLN A 256 4.44 28.90 -21.52
C GLN A 256 3.70 28.19 -20.37
N VAL A 257 3.06 28.94 -19.47
CA VAL A 257 2.23 28.40 -18.37
C VAL A 257 1.16 27.46 -18.91
N LEU A 258 0.44 27.88 -19.95
CA LEU A 258 -0.62 27.08 -20.56
C LEU A 258 -0.07 25.81 -21.25
N ARG A 259 1.14 25.86 -21.83
CA ARG A 259 1.80 24.67 -22.39
C ARG A 259 2.21 23.67 -21.32
N ILE A 260 2.82 24.14 -20.22
CA ILE A 260 3.22 23.31 -19.08
C ILE A 260 2.00 22.63 -18.46
N MET A 261 0.92 23.39 -18.28
CA MET A 261 -0.35 22.88 -17.74
C MET A 261 -0.93 21.76 -18.63
N VAL A 262 -0.98 21.98 -19.95
CA VAL A 262 -1.47 20.95 -20.89
C VAL A 262 -0.57 19.72 -20.86
N ASP A 263 0.76 19.88 -20.82
CA ASP A 263 1.69 18.74 -20.72
C ASP A 263 1.52 17.97 -19.40
N SER A 264 1.35 18.67 -18.28
CA SER A 264 1.06 18.08 -16.97
C SER A 264 -0.25 17.29 -16.99
N ALA A 265 -1.31 17.81 -17.60
CA ALA A 265 -2.59 17.11 -17.73
C ALA A 265 -2.52 15.89 -18.67
N CYS A 266 -1.65 15.93 -19.68
CA CYS A 266 -1.41 14.80 -20.59
C CYS A 266 -0.56 13.69 -19.95
N ARG A 267 0.33 14.04 -19.00
CA ARG A 267 1.13 13.07 -18.22
C ARG A 267 0.31 12.38 -17.14
N ASP A 268 -0.59 13.12 -16.49
CA ASP A 268 -1.42 12.63 -15.39
C ASP A 268 -2.87 13.12 -15.55
N SER A 269 -3.75 12.22 -15.97
CA SER A 269 -5.17 12.51 -16.20
C SER A 269 -5.92 12.90 -14.93
N SER A 270 -5.44 12.52 -13.74
CA SER A 270 -6.08 12.88 -12.46
C SER A 270 -6.01 14.40 -12.20
N ARG A 271 -5.02 15.08 -12.79
CA ARG A 271 -4.79 16.52 -12.67
C ARG A 271 -5.63 17.36 -13.64
N ALA A 272 -6.36 16.73 -14.55
CA ALA A 272 -7.19 17.42 -15.54
C ALA A 272 -8.21 18.38 -14.90
N ALA A 273 -8.88 17.95 -13.83
CA ALA A 273 -9.92 18.74 -13.16
C ALA A 273 -9.36 19.99 -12.44
N ILE A 274 -8.22 19.85 -11.74
CA ILE A 274 -7.59 20.99 -11.05
C ILE A 274 -7.02 22.00 -12.05
N HIS A 275 -6.45 21.54 -13.17
CA HIS A 275 -5.98 22.39 -14.26
C HIS A 275 -7.13 23.09 -15.00
N ALA A 276 -8.28 22.43 -15.17
CA ALA A 276 -9.48 23.06 -15.72
C ALA A 276 -10.06 24.14 -14.79
N ARG A 277 -10.03 23.90 -13.47
CA ARG A 277 -10.36 24.92 -12.46
C ARG A 277 -9.41 26.11 -12.53
N PHE A 278 -8.09 25.85 -12.60
CA PHE A 278 -7.06 26.87 -12.78
C PHE A 278 -7.30 27.73 -14.01
N THR A 279 -7.61 27.11 -15.14
CA THR A 279 -7.89 27.80 -16.41
C THR A 279 -9.05 28.79 -16.27
N LYS A 280 -10.12 28.39 -15.57
CA LYS A 280 -11.27 29.25 -15.31
C LYS A 280 -10.90 30.43 -14.41
N SER A 281 -10.09 30.20 -13.38
CA SER A 281 -9.55 31.26 -12.52
C SER A 281 -8.65 32.23 -13.30
N LEU A 282 -7.77 31.73 -14.16
CA LEU A 282 -6.91 32.55 -15.01
C LEU A 282 -7.74 33.42 -15.97
N GLN A 283 -8.77 32.84 -16.60
CA GLN A 283 -9.67 33.57 -17.49
C GLN A 283 -10.45 34.69 -16.77
N LYS A 284 -10.85 34.47 -15.52
CA LYS A 284 -11.52 35.48 -14.69
C LYS A 284 -10.59 36.63 -14.28
N ASN A 285 -9.29 36.38 -14.16
CA ASN A 285 -8.29 37.37 -13.74
C ASN A 285 -7.56 38.03 -14.93
N MET A 286 -7.99 37.79 -16.18
CA MET A 286 -7.39 38.45 -17.35
C MET A 286 -7.70 39.96 -17.35
N PRO A 287 -6.73 40.82 -17.75
CA PRO A 287 -6.96 42.25 -17.89
C PRO A 287 -7.93 42.58 -19.03
N SER A 288 -8.67 43.69 -18.89
CA SER A 288 -9.71 44.12 -19.85
C SER A 288 -9.20 44.41 -21.27
N ASN A 289 -7.90 44.73 -21.44
CA ASN A 289 -7.26 44.90 -22.74
C ASN A 289 -6.64 43.57 -23.22
N THR A 290 -7.45 42.77 -23.92
CA THR A 290 -7.07 41.43 -24.40
C THR A 290 -6.33 41.43 -25.74
N LYS A 291 -6.19 42.60 -26.40
CA LYS A 291 -5.55 42.74 -27.72
C LYS A 291 -4.07 42.34 -27.67
N TYR A 292 -3.40 42.59 -26.54
CA TYR A 292 -2.01 42.22 -26.26
C TYR A 292 -1.79 40.71 -26.08
N TRP A 293 -2.87 39.93 -25.91
CA TRP A 293 -2.81 38.49 -25.67
C TRP A 293 -3.35 37.68 -26.86
N GLY A 294 -3.45 38.33 -28.04
CA GLY A 294 -3.63 37.66 -29.33
C GLY A 294 -5.04 37.58 -29.90
N GLY A 295 -6.05 38.31 -29.38
CA GLY A 295 -7.42 38.21 -29.91
C GLY A 295 -7.87 39.41 -30.74
N GLN A 296 -8.13 39.22 -32.04
CA GLN A 296 -9.28 39.87 -32.66
C GLN A 296 -10.52 39.11 -32.19
N VAL A 297 -11.23 39.68 -31.21
CA VAL A 297 -12.36 39.02 -30.54
C VAL A 297 -13.54 38.94 -31.50
N GLN A 298 -13.69 37.83 -32.22
CA GLN A 298 -14.97 37.42 -32.78
C GLN A 298 -15.63 36.48 -31.78
N ASN A 299 -16.78 36.90 -31.23
CA ASN A 299 -17.72 36.15 -30.38
C ASN A 299 -17.28 35.85 -28.93
N ASP A 300 -17.62 36.71 -27.96
CA ASP A 300 -17.79 36.41 -26.51
C ASP A 300 -16.78 35.44 -25.85
N GLN A 301 -15.51 35.45 -26.27
CA GLN A 301 -14.51 34.46 -25.88
C GLN A 301 -13.20 35.15 -25.49
N GLY A 302 -12.63 34.71 -24.36
CA GLY A 302 -11.39 35.27 -23.81
C GLY A 302 -10.14 34.60 -24.39
N PRO A 303 -8.96 35.27 -24.32
CA PRO A 303 -7.69 34.82 -24.92
C PRO A 303 -7.19 33.47 -24.38
N VAL A 304 -7.53 33.12 -23.13
CA VAL A 304 -7.21 31.82 -22.52
C VAL A 304 -7.86 30.66 -23.27
N THR A 305 -9.14 30.81 -23.62
CA THR A 305 -9.92 29.78 -24.31
C THR A 305 -9.39 29.54 -25.72
N GLU A 306 -9.12 30.61 -26.46
CA GLU A 306 -8.61 30.54 -27.83
C GLU A 306 -7.22 29.89 -27.89
N TYR A 307 -6.32 30.27 -26.98
CA TYR A 307 -4.97 29.70 -26.94
C TYR A 307 -4.96 28.23 -26.54
N LEU A 308 -5.72 27.86 -25.51
CA LEU A 308 -5.84 26.46 -25.10
C LEU A 308 -6.47 25.60 -26.17
N TRP A 309 -7.47 26.12 -26.88
CA TRP A 309 -8.06 25.44 -28.01
C TRP A 309 -7.02 25.13 -29.09
N ASN A 310 -6.17 26.10 -29.42
CA ASN A 310 -5.12 25.92 -30.42
C ASN A 310 -4.06 24.90 -29.96
N ILE A 311 -3.60 24.96 -28.70
CA ILE A 311 -2.67 23.96 -28.14
C ILE A 311 -3.28 22.57 -28.16
N CYS A 312 -4.52 22.40 -27.69
CA CYS A 312 -5.16 21.09 -27.65
C CYS A 312 -5.30 20.51 -29.06
N CYS A 313 -5.64 21.34 -30.05
CA CYS A 313 -5.66 20.91 -31.46
C CYS A 313 -4.28 20.46 -31.97
N ILE A 314 -3.21 21.22 -31.66
CA ILE A 314 -1.84 20.88 -32.06
C ILE A 314 -1.39 19.58 -31.41
N GLN A 315 -1.59 19.44 -30.10
CA GLN A 315 -1.22 18.23 -29.35
C GLN A 315 -2.01 17.00 -29.81
N TRP A 316 -3.27 17.20 -30.19
CA TRP A 316 -4.08 16.13 -30.76
C TRP A 316 -3.53 15.62 -32.09
N ASN A 317 -3.11 16.53 -32.98
CA ASN A 317 -2.57 16.16 -34.29
C ASN A 317 -1.20 15.50 -34.19
N ASN A 318 -0.33 16.00 -33.32
CA ASN A 318 1.03 15.48 -33.13
C ASN A 318 1.07 14.17 -32.33
N GLY A 319 -0.01 13.84 -31.60
CA GLY A 319 -0.03 12.69 -30.69
C GLY A 319 1.09 12.78 -29.64
N LYS A 320 1.62 11.63 -29.21
CA LYS A 320 2.72 11.58 -28.23
C LYS A 320 4.11 11.99 -28.79
N HIS A 321 4.19 12.55 -29.99
CA HIS A 321 5.48 12.86 -30.62
C HIS A 321 6.34 13.77 -29.72
N ASN A 322 7.64 13.49 -29.67
CA ASN A 322 8.62 14.13 -28.77
C ASN A 322 8.40 13.88 -27.26
N ARG A 323 7.62 12.85 -26.88
CA ARG A 323 7.43 12.41 -25.49
C ARG A 323 7.61 10.89 -25.36
N PRO A 324 8.84 10.35 -25.48
CA PRO A 324 9.09 8.91 -25.40
C PRO A 324 8.66 8.27 -24.07
N GLN A 325 8.57 9.07 -22.99
CA GLN A 325 8.22 8.67 -21.64
C GLN A 325 6.71 8.43 -21.40
N ILE A 326 5.83 8.70 -22.36
CA ILE A 326 4.37 8.50 -22.22
C ILE A 326 3.90 7.53 -23.31
N SER A 327 3.09 6.53 -22.95
CA SER A 327 2.44 5.67 -23.94
C SER A 327 1.40 6.47 -24.75
N ALA A 328 1.16 6.08 -26.00
CA ALA A 328 0.22 6.79 -26.85
C ALA A 328 -1.21 6.76 -26.25
N GLU A 329 -1.54 5.66 -25.58
CA GLU A 329 -2.82 5.46 -24.89
C GLU A 329 -2.96 6.34 -23.65
N HIS A 330 -1.92 6.46 -22.81
CA HIS A 330 -1.95 7.36 -21.65
C HIS A 330 -2.01 8.83 -22.06
N PHE A 331 -1.27 9.22 -23.09
CA PHE A 331 -1.33 10.58 -23.63
C PHE A 331 -2.73 10.90 -24.18
N ALA A 332 -3.31 9.98 -24.95
CA ALA A 332 -4.67 10.11 -25.47
C ALA A 332 -5.71 10.22 -24.35
N LEU A 333 -5.58 9.42 -23.29
CA LEU A 333 -6.46 9.46 -22.13
C LEU A 333 -6.34 10.81 -21.40
N GLY A 334 -5.11 11.24 -21.07
CA GLY A 334 -4.85 12.52 -20.39
C GLY A 334 -5.37 13.73 -21.17
N LEU A 335 -5.09 13.79 -22.48
CA LEU A 335 -5.57 14.88 -23.34
C LEU A 335 -7.10 14.90 -23.45
N SER A 336 -7.74 13.74 -23.62
CA SER A 336 -9.21 13.63 -23.67
C SER A 336 -9.86 14.00 -22.34
N CYS A 337 -9.31 13.55 -21.20
CA CYS A 337 -9.79 13.93 -19.87
C CYS A 337 -9.66 15.44 -19.66
N PHE A 338 -8.55 16.03 -20.06
CA PHE A 338 -8.36 17.48 -19.94
C PHE A 338 -9.34 18.29 -20.78
N ILE A 339 -9.55 17.93 -22.05
CA ILE A 339 -10.55 18.59 -22.91
C ILE A 339 -11.97 18.43 -22.34
N GLY A 340 -12.29 17.24 -21.81
CA GLY A 340 -13.58 16.98 -21.17
C GLY A 340 -13.81 17.83 -19.91
N GLU A 341 -12.80 17.98 -19.06
CA GLU A 341 -12.88 18.83 -17.87
C GLU A 341 -12.95 20.32 -18.22
N LEU A 342 -12.22 20.79 -19.23
CA LEU A 342 -12.36 22.16 -19.74
C LEU A 342 -13.79 22.47 -20.22
N PHE A 343 -14.45 21.49 -20.85
CA PHE A 343 -15.85 21.60 -21.25
C PHE A 343 -16.79 21.65 -20.03
N LYS A 344 -16.64 20.73 -19.06
CA LYS A 344 -17.45 20.72 -17.83
C LYS A 344 -17.32 22.01 -17.01
N HIS A 345 -16.12 22.59 -16.96
CA HIS A 345 -15.86 23.86 -16.28
C HIS A 345 -16.38 25.11 -17.03
N LYS A 346 -16.98 24.92 -18.23
CA LYS A 346 -17.49 25.96 -19.14
C LYS A 346 -16.41 26.84 -19.76
N VAL A 347 -15.16 26.35 -19.84
CA VAL A 347 -14.09 27.01 -20.59
C VAL A 347 -14.28 26.75 -22.08
N PHE A 348 -14.55 25.50 -22.47
CA PHE A 348 -14.98 25.17 -23.83
C PHE A 348 -16.51 25.11 -23.92
N LYS A 349 -17.06 25.74 -24.95
CA LYS A 349 -18.49 25.68 -25.33
C LYS A 349 -18.73 24.54 -26.33
N THR A 350 -19.98 24.13 -26.52
CA THR A 350 -20.39 22.99 -27.36
C THR A 350 -19.84 23.05 -28.79
N HIS A 351 -19.83 24.24 -29.42
CA HIS A 351 -19.30 24.41 -30.77
C HIS A 351 -17.80 24.12 -30.92
N TYR A 352 -17.01 24.25 -29.86
CA TYR A 352 -15.59 23.84 -29.87
C TYR A 352 -15.48 22.33 -29.97
N VAL A 353 -16.21 21.59 -29.14
CA VAL A 353 -16.19 20.11 -29.16
C VAL A 353 -16.67 19.57 -30.52
N HIS A 354 -17.73 20.12 -31.10
CA HIS A 354 -18.13 19.78 -32.49
C HIS A 354 -17.10 20.24 -33.53
N GLY A 355 -16.45 21.38 -33.32
CA GLY A 355 -15.33 21.86 -34.14
C GLY A 355 -14.15 20.89 -34.12
N LEU A 356 -13.86 20.28 -32.96
CA LEU A 356 -12.86 19.22 -32.80
C LEU A 356 -13.25 18.06 -33.72
N PHE A 357 -14.43 17.49 -33.54
CA PHE A 357 -14.86 16.31 -34.29
C PHE A 357 -14.87 16.53 -35.81
N ARG A 358 -15.26 17.72 -36.28
CA ARG A 358 -15.16 18.06 -37.72
C ARG A 358 -13.73 18.03 -38.24
N ARG A 359 -12.75 18.46 -37.43
CA ARG A 359 -11.32 18.43 -37.79
C ARG A 359 -10.74 17.02 -37.67
N LEU A 360 -11.14 16.28 -36.63
CA LEU A 360 -10.64 14.93 -36.35
C LEU A 360 -11.13 13.89 -37.35
N LEU A 361 -12.38 14.02 -37.79
CA LEU A 361 -13.01 13.09 -38.72
C LEU A 361 -12.85 13.56 -40.17
N LYS A 362 -11.77 14.30 -40.48
CA LYS A 362 -11.42 14.61 -41.87
C LYS A 362 -10.85 13.33 -42.52
N PRO A 363 -11.17 13.06 -43.79
CA PRO A 363 -10.73 11.84 -44.46
C PRO A 363 -9.24 11.82 -44.83
N ASP A 364 -8.57 12.98 -44.86
CA ASP A 364 -7.16 13.11 -45.24
C ASP A 364 -6.41 14.05 -44.28
N PRO A 365 -5.36 13.58 -43.56
CA PRO A 365 -4.84 12.21 -43.50
C PRO A 365 -5.77 11.23 -42.73
N PRO A 366 -5.63 9.91 -42.91
CA PRO A 366 -6.45 8.91 -42.22
C PRO A 366 -6.25 8.99 -40.70
N VAL A 367 -7.36 8.86 -39.95
CA VAL A 367 -7.37 8.96 -38.48
C VAL A 367 -6.56 7.80 -37.87
N GLY A 368 -5.49 8.14 -37.16
CA GLY A 368 -4.65 7.17 -36.46
C GLY A 368 -5.37 6.53 -35.26
N MET A 369 -4.95 5.33 -34.87
CA MET A 369 -5.56 4.57 -33.76
C MET A 369 -5.59 5.37 -32.44
N THR A 370 -4.50 6.07 -32.11
CA THR A 370 -4.40 6.91 -30.91
C THR A 370 -5.45 8.04 -30.90
N GLN A 371 -5.67 8.68 -32.05
CA GLN A 371 -6.67 9.74 -32.20
C GLN A 371 -8.09 9.18 -32.09
N PHE A 372 -8.31 7.95 -32.58
CA PHE A 372 -9.60 7.26 -32.49
C PHE A 372 -9.92 6.80 -31.04
N VAL A 373 -8.92 6.35 -30.27
CA VAL A 373 -9.07 6.04 -28.84
C VAL A 373 -9.36 7.32 -28.03
N ALA A 374 -8.67 8.41 -28.33
CA ALA A 374 -8.92 9.70 -27.68
C ALA A 374 -10.36 10.20 -27.95
N LEU A 375 -10.83 10.05 -29.20
CA LEU A 375 -12.21 10.31 -29.60
C LEU A 375 -13.22 9.46 -28.82
N TYR A 376 -12.96 8.15 -28.67
CA TYR A 376 -13.79 7.24 -27.87
C TYR A 376 -13.98 7.75 -26.44
N GLN A 377 -12.87 8.07 -25.77
CA GLN A 377 -12.89 8.49 -24.36
C GLN A 377 -13.58 9.84 -24.18
N LEU A 378 -13.31 10.79 -25.07
CA LEU A 378 -13.96 12.11 -25.01
C LEU A 378 -15.48 11.98 -25.17
N LEU A 379 -15.95 11.20 -26.15
CA LEU A 379 -17.38 10.94 -26.34
C LEU A 379 -18.01 10.21 -25.14
N ARG A 380 -17.27 9.33 -24.47
CA ARG A 380 -17.73 8.70 -23.23
C ARG A 380 -17.93 9.71 -22.09
N MET A 381 -17.12 10.76 -22.03
CA MET A 381 -17.17 11.76 -20.95
C MET A 381 -18.18 12.89 -21.19
N VAL A 382 -18.27 13.39 -22.42
CA VAL A 382 -19.09 14.58 -22.73
C VAL A 382 -20.23 14.31 -23.71
N GLY A 383 -20.35 13.08 -24.24
CA GLY A 383 -21.31 12.72 -25.30
C GLY A 383 -22.75 13.09 -24.99
N SER A 384 -23.24 12.82 -23.78
CA SER A 384 -24.60 13.18 -23.36
C SER A 384 -24.82 14.69 -23.22
N GLN A 385 -23.77 15.46 -22.93
CA GLN A 385 -23.84 16.90 -22.69
C GLN A 385 -23.72 17.72 -23.98
N ILE A 386 -23.08 17.15 -25.01
CA ILE A 386 -22.97 17.76 -26.33
C ILE A 386 -24.09 17.36 -27.29
N GLU A 387 -24.79 16.26 -27.01
CA GLU A 387 -25.99 15.85 -27.75
C GLU A 387 -27.16 16.75 -27.33
N GLY A 388 -27.23 17.97 -27.91
CA GLY A 388 -28.25 18.96 -27.60
C GLY A 388 -29.52 18.84 -28.45
N LEU A 389 -30.68 18.97 -27.81
CA LEU A 389 -32.03 18.93 -28.39
C LEU A 389 -32.45 20.22 -29.16
N SER A 390 -31.57 21.22 -29.31
CA SER A 390 -32.01 22.61 -29.55
C SER A 390 -31.65 23.22 -30.91
N ARG A 391 -30.70 22.68 -31.69
CA ARG A 391 -30.33 23.21 -33.03
C ARG A 391 -29.88 22.10 -33.99
N ILE A 392 -30.51 22.04 -35.17
CA ILE A 392 -30.22 21.08 -36.26
C ILE A 392 -28.73 21.13 -36.70
N SER A 393 -28.03 22.25 -36.52
CA SER A 393 -26.61 22.41 -36.89
C SER A 393 -25.61 21.84 -35.88
N GLU A 394 -26.06 21.38 -34.70
CA GLU A 394 -25.23 20.81 -33.62
C GLU A 394 -25.56 19.32 -33.39
N ASP A 395 -26.21 18.67 -34.37
CA ASP A 395 -26.47 17.22 -34.34
C ASP A 395 -25.18 16.43 -34.64
N MET A 396 -24.91 15.42 -33.82
CA MET A 396 -23.78 14.51 -33.95
C MET A 396 -23.88 13.55 -35.15
N THR A 397 -25.00 13.55 -35.88
CA THR A 397 -25.28 12.66 -37.03
C THR A 397 -24.20 12.71 -38.12
N ALA A 398 -23.74 13.89 -38.50
CA ALA A 398 -22.67 14.02 -39.50
C ALA A 398 -21.32 13.45 -39.02
N HIS A 399 -21.02 13.53 -37.72
CA HIS A 399 -19.78 12.96 -37.14
C HIS A 399 -19.84 11.44 -37.14
N PHE A 400 -20.97 10.86 -36.73
CA PHE A 400 -21.14 9.42 -36.70
C PHE A 400 -21.20 8.78 -38.08
N ALA A 401 -21.74 9.47 -39.10
CA ALA A 401 -21.65 9.03 -40.49
C ALA A 401 -20.18 8.93 -40.97
N ARG A 402 -19.31 9.84 -40.52
CA ARG A 402 -17.87 9.78 -40.82
C ARG A 402 -17.15 8.70 -40.03
N ILE A 403 -17.49 8.49 -38.77
CA ILE A 403 -16.98 7.35 -37.97
C ILE A 403 -17.34 6.04 -38.68
N ASP A 404 -18.55 5.93 -39.21
CA ASP A 404 -19.00 4.79 -40.01
C ASP A 404 -18.18 4.58 -41.29
N ALA A 405 -17.84 5.66 -42.00
CA ALA A 405 -16.96 5.56 -43.16
C ALA A 405 -15.55 5.09 -42.78
N ILE A 406 -15.01 5.54 -41.63
CA ILE A 406 -13.67 5.16 -41.15
C ILE A 406 -13.62 3.67 -40.76
N ILE A 407 -14.58 3.17 -39.97
CA ILE A 407 -14.59 1.77 -39.53
C ILE A 407 -14.79 0.79 -40.70
N ASN A 408 -15.46 1.21 -41.77
CA ASN A 408 -15.73 0.38 -42.94
C ASN A 408 -14.66 0.51 -44.05
N SER A 409 -13.62 1.32 -43.84
CA SER A 409 -12.53 1.45 -44.80
C SER A 409 -11.69 0.16 -44.92
N ALA A 410 -11.15 -0.10 -46.11
CA ALA A 410 -10.41 -1.33 -46.44
C ALA A 410 -9.13 -1.55 -45.60
N GLY A 411 -8.63 -0.51 -44.91
CA GLY A 411 -7.47 -0.55 -44.03
C GLY A 411 -7.77 -0.46 -42.52
N ALA A 412 -9.04 -0.48 -42.10
CA ALA A 412 -9.40 -0.32 -40.69
C ALA A 412 -9.05 -1.56 -39.84
N SER A 413 -8.30 -1.35 -38.75
CA SER A 413 -7.92 -2.41 -37.81
C SER A 413 -9.13 -3.00 -37.08
N LYS A 414 -9.01 -4.26 -36.61
CA LYS A 414 -10.08 -4.94 -35.84
C LYS A 414 -10.48 -4.15 -34.60
N GLN A 415 -9.52 -3.55 -33.91
CA GLN A 415 -9.75 -2.76 -32.69
C GLN A 415 -10.47 -1.44 -33.00
N LEU A 416 -10.14 -0.77 -34.11
CA LEU A 416 -10.81 0.44 -34.55
C LEU A 416 -12.30 0.17 -34.89
N LYS A 417 -12.57 -0.97 -35.54
CA LYS A 417 -13.94 -1.43 -35.83
C LYS A 417 -14.73 -1.70 -34.54
N THR A 418 -14.14 -2.39 -33.56
CA THR A 418 -14.80 -2.66 -32.27
C THR A 418 -15.14 -1.38 -31.54
N LEU A 419 -14.19 -0.45 -31.39
CA LEU A 419 -14.41 0.81 -30.68
C LEU A 419 -15.47 1.68 -31.37
N GLY A 420 -15.46 1.76 -32.70
CA GLY A 420 -16.45 2.57 -33.42
C GLY A 420 -17.87 2.00 -33.33
N LEU A 421 -18.01 0.66 -33.35
CA LEU A 421 -19.31 0.01 -33.12
C LEU A 421 -19.84 0.27 -31.71
N GLU A 422 -18.98 0.23 -30.69
CA GLU A 422 -19.35 0.59 -29.32
C GLU A 422 -19.79 2.06 -29.20
N MET A 423 -19.10 3.00 -29.86
CA MET A 423 -19.53 4.41 -29.86
C MET A 423 -20.93 4.57 -30.44
N LYS A 424 -21.24 3.88 -31.54
CA LYS A 424 -22.57 3.91 -32.16
C LYS A 424 -23.63 3.36 -31.24
N ASP A 425 -23.32 2.27 -30.54
CA ASP A 425 -24.23 1.65 -29.60
C ASP A 425 -24.50 2.56 -28.40
N MET A 426 -23.47 3.21 -27.85
CA MET A 426 -23.60 4.20 -26.78
C MET A 426 -24.50 5.37 -27.19
N ARG A 427 -24.33 5.91 -28.40
CA ARG A 427 -25.17 7.01 -28.91
C ARG A 427 -26.61 6.56 -29.15
N LYS A 428 -26.82 5.38 -29.76
CA LYS A 428 -28.16 4.82 -30.04
C LYS A 428 -29.00 4.66 -28.77
N HIS A 429 -28.36 4.35 -27.64
CA HIS A 429 -29.00 4.19 -26.34
C HIS A 429 -29.05 5.49 -25.52
N GLY A 430 -28.94 6.65 -26.17
CA GLY A 430 -29.11 7.96 -25.55
C GLY A 430 -27.98 8.32 -24.58
N TRP A 431 -26.75 7.88 -24.87
CA TRP A 431 -25.55 8.12 -24.06
C TRP A 431 -25.65 7.64 -22.61
N LYS A 432 -26.70 6.88 -22.29
CA LYS A 432 -26.74 6.06 -21.08
C LYS A 432 -25.70 4.98 -21.32
N ALA A 433 -24.69 4.92 -20.45
CA ALA A 433 -23.77 3.79 -20.41
C ALA A 433 -24.61 2.55 -20.05
N GLU A 434 -25.19 1.95 -21.08
CA GLU A 434 -25.91 0.71 -20.93
C GLU A 434 -24.85 -0.34 -20.58
N LYS A 435 -24.78 -0.68 -19.28
CA LYS A 435 -24.20 -1.92 -18.77
C LYS A 435 -24.96 -3.12 -19.39
N ARG A 436 -24.90 -3.31 -20.71
CA ARG A 436 -25.43 -4.48 -21.40
C ARG A 436 -24.30 -5.20 -22.10
N ARG A 437 -23.62 -6.04 -21.34
CA ARG A 437 -23.47 -7.43 -21.78
C ARG A 437 -24.64 -8.21 -21.18
N VAL A 438 -25.56 -8.65 -22.05
CA VAL A 438 -26.39 -9.85 -21.86
C VAL A 438 -27.44 -9.81 -20.71
N GLU A 439 -28.21 -8.72 -20.56
CA GLU A 439 -29.40 -8.72 -19.66
C GLU A 439 -30.73 -9.04 -20.36
N SER A 440 -30.73 -9.43 -21.64
CA SER A 440 -31.98 -9.63 -22.38
C SER A 440 -32.35 -11.10 -22.55
N LYS A 441 -33.60 -11.45 -22.21
CA LYS A 441 -34.29 -12.74 -22.29
C LYS A 441 -34.08 -13.72 -21.13
N ALA A 442 -32.85 -14.14 -20.80
CA ALA A 442 -32.64 -15.15 -19.75
C ALA A 442 -33.11 -14.68 -18.37
N LEU A 443 -32.81 -13.43 -18.00
CA LEU A 443 -33.24 -12.83 -16.74
C LEU A 443 -34.77 -12.67 -16.64
N ARG A 444 -35.45 -12.38 -17.77
CA ARG A 444 -36.92 -12.29 -17.78
C ARG A 444 -37.57 -13.67 -17.62
N GLN A 445 -37.03 -14.70 -18.27
CA GLN A 445 -37.47 -16.08 -18.06
C GLN A 445 -37.21 -16.57 -16.63
N ALA A 446 -36.06 -16.24 -16.04
CA ALA A 446 -35.74 -16.56 -14.66
C ALA A 446 -36.66 -15.84 -13.66
N VAL A 447 -37.02 -14.57 -13.92
CA VAL A 447 -37.95 -13.82 -13.06
C VAL A 447 -39.36 -14.41 -13.11
N ASP A 448 -39.82 -14.88 -14.28
CA ASP A 448 -41.13 -15.54 -14.40
C ASP A 448 -41.13 -16.94 -13.77
N GLU A 449 -40.04 -17.72 -13.88
CA GLU A 449 -39.87 -19.00 -13.15
C GLU A 449 -39.80 -18.79 -11.64
N ILE A 450 -39.12 -17.74 -11.17
CA ILE A 450 -39.02 -17.38 -9.74
C ILE A 450 -40.39 -16.95 -9.20
N LYS A 451 -41.21 -16.23 -9.98
CA LYS A 451 -42.60 -15.90 -9.60
C LYS A 451 -43.44 -17.16 -9.42
N GLN A 452 -43.33 -18.14 -10.32
CA GLN A 452 -44.05 -19.41 -10.21
C GLN A 452 -43.54 -20.27 -9.04
N LEU A 453 -42.23 -20.32 -8.81
CA LEU A 453 -41.62 -21.05 -7.68
C LEU A 453 -41.98 -20.44 -6.32
N ASN A 454 -42.09 -19.11 -6.24
CA ASN A 454 -42.49 -18.42 -5.01
C ASN A 454 -43.99 -18.58 -4.71
N GLN A 455 -44.85 -18.65 -5.72
CA GLN A 455 -46.26 -19.04 -5.52
C GLN A 455 -46.38 -20.48 -5.00
N ARG A 456 -45.59 -21.43 -5.53
CA ARG A 456 -45.55 -22.82 -5.04
C ARG A 456 -44.97 -22.93 -3.63
N LYS A 457 -43.93 -22.15 -3.29
CA LYS A 457 -43.36 -22.08 -1.92
C LYS A 457 -44.36 -21.49 -0.92
N ARG A 458 -45.13 -20.45 -1.28
CA ARG A 458 -46.20 -19.89 -0.45
C ARG A 458 -47.33 -20.89 -0.16
N HIS A 459 -47.72 -21.70 -1.14
CA HIS A 459 -48.69 -22.78 -0.91
C HIS A 459 -48.12 -23.91 -0.02
N ARG A 460 -46.84 -24.27 -0.18
CA ARG A 460 -46.17 -25.26 0.69
C ARG A 460 -45.96 -24.78 2.12
N SER A 461 -45.60 -23.52 2.33
CA SER A 461 -45.43 -22.95 3.68
C SER A 461 -46.78 -22.74 4.38
N ALA A 462 -47.84 -22.37 3.65
CA ALA A 462 -49.20 -22.38 4.19
C ALA A 462 -49.66 -23.81 4.59
N PHE A 463 -49.35 -24.81 3.78
CA PHE A 463 -49.65 -26.22 4.08
C PHE A 463 -48.87 -26.74 5.30
N LEU A 464 -47.57 -26.42 5.40
CA LEU A 464 -46.70 -26.78 6.53
C LEU A 464 -47.07 -26.06 7.83
N ALA A 465 -47.47 -24.79 7.75
CA ALA A 465 -47.96 -24.04 8.90
C ALA A 465 -49.29 -24.60 9.42
N ALA A 466 -50.18 -25.06 8.53
CA ALA A 466 -51.43 -25.73 8.91
C ALA A 466 -51.17 -27.10 9.56
N THR A 467 -50.21 -27.89 9.03
CA THR A 467 -49.84 -29.19 9.62
C THR A 467 -49.14 -29.05 10.98
N ALA A 468 -48.26 -28.06 11.14
CA ALA A 468 -47.60 -27.79 12.42
C ALA A 468 -48.59 -27.33 13.51
N ARG A 469 -49.63 -26.58 13.13
CA ARG A 469 -50.71 -26.16 14.04
C ARG A 469 -51.55 -27.35 14.50
N ALA A 470 -51.85 -28.29 13.60
CA ALA A 470 -52.53 -29.54 13.92
C ALA A 470 -51.67 -30.48 14.81
N LEU A 471 -50.34 -30.51 14.61
CA LEU A 471 -49.42 -31.33 15.41
C LEU A 471 -49.27 -30.81 16.84
N ARG A 472 -49.22 -29.47 17.02
CA ARG A 472 -49.16 -28.84 18.35
C ARG A 472 -50.43 -29.06 19.17
N GLN A 473 -51.60 -29.06 18.53
CA GLN A 473 -52.86 -29.40 19.22
C GLN A 473 -52.92 -30.87 19.66
N ARG A 474 -52.31 -31.79 18.90
CA ARG A 474 -52.21 -33.21 19.28
C ARG A 474 -51.18 -33.49 20.39
N LEU A 475 -50.10 -32.72 20.45
CA LEU A 475 -49.03 -32.91 21.45
C LEU A 475 -49.38 -32.32 22.83
N ALA A 476 -50.34 -31.39 22.92
CA ALA A 476 -50.82 -30.85 24.20
C ALA A 476 -51.72 -31.83 25.00
N VAL A 477 -52.09 -32.98 24.42
CA VAL A 477 -53.03 -33.95 25.02
C VAL A 477 -52.30 -35.12 25.70
N MET A 478 -50.96 -35.19 25.69
CA MET A 478 -50.24 -36.34 26.25
C MET A 478 -49.10 -35.90 27.20
N SER A 479 -49.34 -36.11 28.50
CA SER A 479 -48.32 -36.13 29.57
C SER A 479 -48.46 -37.44 30.35
N PRO A 480 -47.34 -37.99 30.88
CA PRO A 480 -47.30 -38.19 32.35
C PRO A 480 -45.94 -37.87 33.02
N ARG A 481 -45.97 -37.95 34.36
CA ARG A 481 -45.13 -37.37 35.45
C ARG A 481 -43.89 -38.15 35.91
N ALA A 482 -43.06 -37.43 36.71
CA ALA A 482 -42.23 -37.82 37.89
C ALA A 482 -40.82 -38.42 37.63
N SER A 483 -39.75 -38.24 38.43
CA SER A 483 -39.51 -37.69 39.79
C SER A 483 -38.04 -37.22 39.98
N GLN A 484 -37.69 -36.84 41.22
CA GLN A 484 -36.65 -35.94 41.74
C GLN A 484 -35.33 -36.61 42.21
N GLU A 485 -34.34 -35.77 42.57
CA GLU A 485 -33.13 -35.98 43.42
C GLU A 485 -31.88 -36.58 42.71
N GLU A 486 -30.64 -36.06 42.83
CA GLU A 486 -29.91 -35.57 44.01
C GLU A 486 -28.69 -34.67 43.63
N ARG A 487 -28.10 -34.02 44.63
CA ARG A 487 -27.20 -32.84 44.57
C ARG A 487 -25.79 -33.18 45.16
N ILE A 488 -24.77 -32.43 44.72
CA ILE A 488 -23.63 -31.87 45.51
C ILE A 488 -22.29 -32.67 45.70
N ALA A 489 -21.22 -32.14 45.05
CA ALA A 489 -19.96 -31.55 45.60
C ALA A 489 -18.60 -32.29 45.74
N PHE A 490 -17.57 -31.56 45.22
CA PHE A 490 -16.34 -31.03 45.86
C PHE A 490 -14.92 -31.66 45.64
N LEU A 491 -14.08 -30.83 44.97
CA LEU A 491 -12.66 -30.43 45.15
C LEU A 491 -11.46 -31.42 45.23
N ARG A 492 -10.53 -31.26 44.24
CA ARG A 492 -9.03 -31.08 44.21
C ARG A 492 -8.10 -31.68 45.32
N PRO A 493 -6.75 -31.71 45.13
CA PRO A 493 -5.86 -31.96 43.98
C PRO A 493 -4.73 -32.98 44.32
N SER A 494 -3.85 -33.37 43.38
CA SER A 494 -2.67 -34.21 43.67
C SER A 494 -1.35 -33.59 43.20
N SER A 495 -0.34 -33.68 44.05
CA SER A 495 1.07 -33.33 43.86
C SER A 495 1.97 -34.57 43.93
N PHE A 496 3.16 -34.43 43.34
CA PHE A 496 4.47 -34.97 43.79
C PHE A 496 4.98 -36.33 43.25
N ASP A 497 6.19 -36.23 42.65
CA ASP A 497 7.38 -37.11 42.62
C ASP A 497 7.28 -38.57 42.14
N GLY A 498 8.25 -39.17 41.45
CA GLY A 498 9.66 -38.85 41.15
C GLY A 498 10.47 -40.18 41.15
N ILE A 499 11.61 -40.19 40.43
CA ILE A 499 12.80 -41.08 40.62
C ILE A 499 12.98 -42.33 39.68
N SER A 500 13.91 -42.14 38.72
CA SER A 500 15.11 -42.90 38.26
C SER A 500 15.13 -44.41 37.92
N GLY A 501 15.92 -44.76 36.90
CA GLY A 501 16.61 -46.06 36.76
C GLY A 501 17.18 -46.34 35.36
N GLU A 502 18.51 -46.49 35.27
CA GLU A 502 19.41 -46.66 34.11
C GLU A 502 19.60 -48.12 33.58
N ASP A 503 20.14 -48.21 32.35
CA ASP A 503 21.12 -49.17 31.76
C ASP A 503 20.82 -50.59 31.19
N ASP A 504 21.19 -50.71 29.89
CA ASP A 504 22.03 -51.69 29.15
C ASP A 504 21.66 -53.14 28.74
N ILE A 505 21.62 -53.33 27.41
CA ILE A 505 22.47 -54.15 26.49
C ILE A 505 22.42 -55.71 26.42
N ASP A 506 22.22 -56.16 25.16
CA ASP A 506 22.59 -57.37 24.39
C ASP A 506 21.87 -58.74 24.50
N GLY A 507 21.72 -59.43 23.35
CA GLY A 507 21.35 -60.86 23.30
C GLY A 507 20.53 -61.41 22.12
N THR A 508 20.96 -61.16 20.88
CA THR A 508 20.96 -62.03 19.68
C THR A 508 20.07 -63.31 19.50
N TYR A 509 19.40 -63.35 18.33
CA TYR A 509 19.06 -64.44 17.39
C TYR A 509 17.99 -65.55 17.63
N LEU A 510 17.03 -65.57 16.69
CA LEU A 510 16.38 -66.73 16.04
C LEU A 510 15.69 -67.83 16.89
N LYS A 511 14.35 -67.73 17.02
CA LYS A 511 13.37 -68.75 16.54
C LYS A 511 11.93 -68.34 16.91
N LYS A 512 11.00 -68.55 15.99
CA LYS A 512 9.54 -68.44 16.20
C LYS A 512 9.10 -69.31 17.39
N PRO A 513 8.04 -68.90 18.10
CA PRO A 513 6.84 -69.71 18.06
C PRO A 513 5.57 -68.88 17.82
N ALA A 514 4.63 -69.52 17.12
CA ALA A 514 3.30 -69.01 16.90
C ALA A 514 2.45 -69.15 18.17
N THR A 515 1.76 -68.08 18.57
CA THR A 515 0.36 -68.19 19.02
C THR A 515 -0.39 -66.89 18.75
N TYR A 516 -1.49 -67.08 18.05
CA TYR A 516 -2.42 -66.13 17.48
C TYR A 516 -3.20 -65.37 18.59
N ARG A 517 -3.11 -64.03 18.65
CA ARG A 517 -4.19 -63.21 19.20
C ARG A 517 -4.67 -62.22 18.13
N ARG A 518 -5.93 -62.43 17.75
CA ARG A 518 -6.69 -61.75 16.71
C ARG A 518 -6.68 -60.23 16.90
N PHE A 519 -5.83 -59.52 16.17
CA PHE A 519 -6.15 -58.15 15.75
C PHE A 519 -7.26 -58.22 14.68
N PRO A 520 -8.22 -57.28 14.67
CA PRO A 520 -9.50 -57.53 14.06
C PRO A 520 -9.33 -57.58 12.55
N GLN A 521 -9.52 -58.77 11.99
CA GLN A 521 -9.71 -58.99 10.56
C GLN A 521 -10.77 -58.04 9.97
N LYS A 522 -11.65 -57.45 10.81
CA LYS A 522 -12.59 -56.40 10.45
C LYS A 522 -11.93 -55.12 9.91
N LEU A 523 -10.76 -54.64 10.35
CA LEU A 523 -10.22 -53.38 9.81
C LEU A 523 -9.59 -53.57 8.43
N ARG A 524 -8.90 -54.70 8.22
CA ARG A 524 -8.38 -55.09 6.89
C ARG A 524 -9.50 -55.52 5.92
N PHE A 525 -10.59 -56.13 6.40
CA PHE A 525 -11.79 -56.36 5.58
C PHE A 525 -12.60 -55.08 5.35
N TRP A 526 -12.65 -54.14 6.29
CA TRP A 526 -13.34 -52.85 6.16
C TRP A 526 -12.62 -51.93 5.16
N LEU A 527 -11.28 -51.87 5.22
CA LEU A 527 -10.44 -51.16 4.24
C LEU A 527 -10.38 -51.84 2.87
N ARG A 528 -10.62 -53.16 2.76
CA ARG A 528 -10.67 -53.88 1.46
C ARG A 528 -12.08 -54.01 0.85
N SER A 529 -13.16 -53.85 1.63
CA SER A 529 -14.54 -54.01 1.16
C SER A 529 -15.22 -52.69 0.76
N ARG A 530 -14.93 -51.56 1.43
CA ARG A 530 -15.44 -50.23 1.03
C ARG A 530 -14.85 -49.61 -0.24
N PRO A 531 -13.60 -49.89 -0.69
CA PRO A 531 -13.13 -49.35 -1.96
C PRO A 531 -13.84 -49.96 -3.16
N ARG A 532 -14.58 -51.09 -3.02
CA ARG A 532 -15.30 -51.69 -4.14
C ARG A 532 -16.63 -51.01 -4.44
N ALA A 533 -17.38 -50.58 -3.41
CA ALA A 533 -18.60 -49.81 -3.59
C ALA A 533 -18.31 -48.36 -3.97
N LEU A 534 -17.29 -47.75 -3.34
CA LEU A 534 -16.81 -46.42 -3.71
C LEU A 534 -16.16 -46.43 -5.12
N ARG A 535 -15.32 -47.42 -5.47
CA ARG A 535 -14.85 -47.61 -6.87
C ARG A 535 -16.00 -47.83 -7.83
N ARG A 536 -16.98 -48.67 -7.51
CA ARG A 536 -18.10 -48.95 -8.42
C ARG A 536 -18.97 -47.71 -8.64
N ASN A 537 -19.15 -46.84 -7.65
CA ASN A 537 -19.83 -45.56 -7.83
C ASN A 537 -18.95 -44.52 -8.55
N LEU A 538 -17.65 -44.44 -8.27
CA LEU A 538 -16.72 -43.59 -9.01
C LEU A 538 -16.61 -43.98 -10.49
N LEU A 539 -16.67 -45.29 -10.79
CA LEU A 539 -16.62 -45.82 -12.16
C LEU A 539 -17.98 -45.71 -12.89
N ARG A 540 -19.11 -45.65 -12.16
CA ARG A 540 -20.47 -45.54 -12.74
C ARG A 540 -20.97 -44.10 -12.87
N HIS A 541 -20.58 -43.22 -11.95
CA HIS A 541 -20.96 -41.79 -11.93
C HIS A 541 -19.76 -40.91 -11.52
N PRO A 542 -18.72 -40.81 -12.38
CA PRO A 542 -17.50 -40.08 -12.07
C PRO A 542 -17.76 -38.59 -11.79
N LEU A 543 -18.67 -37.97 -12.55
CA LEU A 543 -19.05 -36.56 -12.40
C LEU A 543 -19.73 -36.27 -11.06
N GLN A 544 -20.68 -37.11 -10.61
CA GLN A 544 -21.35 -36.89 -9.32
C GLN A 544 -20.40 -37.09 -8.13
N SER A 545 -19.50 -38.08 -8.22
CA SER A 545 -18.48 -38.29 -7.20
C SER A 545 -17.48 -37.14 -7.14
N LEU A 546 -17.13 -36.56 -8.30
CA LEU A 546 -16.28 -35.37 -8.41
C LEU A 546 -16.96 -34.14 -7.79
N VAL A 547 -18.24 -33.88 -8.12
CA VAL A 547 -19.00 -32.74 -7.57
C VAL A 547 -19.11 -32.84 -6.05
N VAL A 548 -19.41 -34.02 -5.51
CA VAL A 548 -19.47 -34.22 -4.05
C VAL A 548 -18.11 -34.01 -3.41
N ALA A 549 -17.02 -34.50 -4.03
CA ALA A 549 -15.67 -34.28 -3.53
C ALA A 549 -15.28 -32.80 -3.55
N VAL A 550 -15.59 -32.07 -4.63
CA VAL A 550 -15.35 -30.62 -4.75
C VAL A 550 -16.13 -29.86 -3.67
N LYS A 551 -17.41 -30.15 -3.47
CA LYS A 551 -18.25 -29.53 -2.43
C LYS A 551 -17.65 -29.69 -1.03
N TYR A 552 -17.29 -30.91 -0.62
CA TYR A 552 -16.67 -31.13 0.68
C TYR A 552 -15.28 -30.50 0.81
N THR A 553 -14.53 -30.42 -0.30
CA THR A 553 -13.23 -29.76 -0.34
C THR A 553 -13.37 -28.25 -0.14
N ILE A 554 -14.35 -27.60 -0.80
CA ILE A 554 -14.66 -26.17 -0.61
C ILE A 554 -15.06 -25.91 0.85
N ILE A 555 -15.96 -26.73 1.41
CA ILE A 555 -16.37 -26.61 2.82
C ILE A 555 -15.16 -26.72 3.75
N LEU A 556 -14.26 -27.68 3.52
CA LEU A 556 -13.03 -27.80 4.30
C LEU A 556 -12.15 -26.55 4.18
N PHE A 557 -11.96 -26.00 2.99
CA PHE A 557 -11.20 -24.78 2.78
C PHE A 557 -11.81 -23.58 3.51
N VAL A 558 -13.14 -23.41 3.45
CA VAL A 558 -13.84 -22.34 4.18
C VAL A 558 -13.66 -22.49 5.69
N ILE A 559 -13.82 -23.71 6.22
CA ILE A 559 -13.59 -24.00 7.64
C ILE A 559 -12.15 -23.65 8.03
N LEU A 560 -11.16 -24.10 7.25
CA LEU A 560 -9.75 -23.80 7.50
C LEU A 560 -9.46 -22.29 7.43
N PHE A 561 -10.06 -21.58 6.47
CA PHE A 561 -9.88 -20.14 6.28
C PHE A 561 -10.42 -19.32 7.46
N ILE A 562 -11.54 -19.74 8.06
CA ILE A 562 -12.14 -19.10 9.23
C ILE A 562 -11.45 -19.53 10.54
N ALA A 563 -11.15 -20.82 10.69
CA ALA A 563 -10.64 -21.37 11.94
C ALA A 563 -9.15 -21.04 12.18
N THR A 564 -8.32 -21.01 11.13
CA THR A 564 -6.87 -20.76 11.25
C THR A 564 -6.52 -19.45 11.96
N PRO A 565 -7.08 -18.28 11.59
CA PRO A 565 -6.75 -17.01 12.25
C PRO A 565 -7.14 -16.97 13.74
N ILE A 566 -8.04 -17.86 14.19
CA ILE A 566 -8.51 -17.95 15.57
C ILE A 566 -7.67 -18.97 16.36
N LEU A 567 -7.56 -20.19 15.84
CA LEU A 567 -6.97 -21.32 16.55
C LEU A 567 -5.45 -21.36 16.45
N ALA A 568 -4.91 -21.01 15.28
CA ALA A 568 -3.50 -21.14 14.97
C ALA A 568 -2.96 -19.94 14.14
N PRO A 569 -3.07 -18.69 14.63
CA PRO A 569 -2.45 -17.56 13.94
C PRO A 569 -0.92 -17.66 13.99
N SER A 570 -0.25 -17.18 12.95
CA SER A 570 1.22 -17.17 12.84
C SER A 570 1.81 -15.92 13.50
N TYR A 571 2.75 -16.09 14.45
CA TYR A 571 3.53 -14.98 15.03
C TYR A 571 2.69 -13.78 15.55
N THR A 572 1.47 -14.04 16.04
CA THR A 572 0.62 -13.02 16.69
C THR A 572 0.58 -13.16 18.21
N ARG A 573 0.95 -14.33 18.74
CA ARG A 573 1.04 -14.59 20.18
C ARG A 573 2.48 -14.32 20.59
N LEU A 574 2.72 -13.15 21.19
CA LEU A 574 4.06 -12.74 21.60
C LEU A 574 4.54 -13.60 22.80
N PRO A 575 5.84 -13.91 22.88
CA PRO A 575 6.41 -14.51 24.08
C PRO A 575 6.23 -13.62 25.32
N PRO A 576 6.24 -14.16 26.56
CA PRO A 576 6.06 -13.37 27.78
C PRO A 576 7.04 -12.18 27.91
N HIS A 577 8.32 -12.39 27.63
CA HIS A 577 9.36 -11.35 27.72
C HIS A 577 9.14 -10.20 26.70
N TYR A 578 8.44 -10.44 25.59
CA TYR A 578 8.04 -9.39 24.65
C TYR A 578 6.95 -8.50 25.25
N HIS A 579 5.98 -9.10 25.94
CA HIS A 579 4.93 -8.36 26.64
C HIS A 579 5.50 -7.51 27.78
N GLU A 580 6.50 -8.01 28.50
CA GLU A 580 7.18 -7.28 29.57
C GLU A 580 7.88 -6.02 29.03
N LEU A 581 8.64 -6.12 27.94
CA LEU A 581 9.26 -4.95 27.31
C LEU A 581 8.21 -3.93 26.87
N LYS A 582 7.13 -4.40 26.23
CA LYS A 582 6.04 -3.52 25.78
C LYS A 582 5.37 -2.80 26.95
N ALA A 583 5.05 -3.52 28.03
CA ALA A 583 4.40 -2.95 29.21
C ALA A 583 5.27 -1.90 29.92
N ARG A 584 6.60 -2.04 29.90
CA ARG A 584 7.52 -1.04 30.47
C ARG A 584 7.63 0.25 29.66
N CYS A 585 7.45 0.14 28.35
CA CYS A 585 7.60 1.26 27.42
C CYS A 585 6.27 1.87 26.97
N GLU A 586 5.12 1.38 27.49
CA GLU A 586 3.79 1.92 27.21
C GLU A 586 3.40 2.98 28.24
N GLY A 587 2.98 4.16 27.78
CA GLY A 587 2.42 5.23 28.61
C GLY A 587 3.18 6.57 28.50
N SER A 588 2.59 7.63 29.07
CA SER A 588 3.17 8.98 29.08
C SER A 588 4.34 9.14 30.06
N ASP A 589 4.52 8.20 30.97
CA ASP A 589 5.58 8.21 32.00
C ASP A 589 6.78 7.31 31.64
N ALA A 590 6.83 6.78 30.40
CA ALA A 590 7.93 5.95 29.95
C ALA A 590 9.23 6.76 29.92
N LEU A 591 10.19 6.37 30.76
CA LEU A 591 11.51 6.99 30.80
C LEU A 591 12.30 6.67 29.53
N PRO A 592 13.18 7.58 29.07
CA PRO A 592 14.17 7.26 28.04
C PRO A 592 14.98 6.01 28.46
N GLY A 593 15.23 5.10 27.53
CA GLY A 593 15.94 3.85 27.79
C GLY A 593 15.08 2.70 28.33
N CYS A 594 13.76 2.83 28.40
CA CYS A 594 12.85 1.80 28.96
C CYS A 594 13.03 0.38 28.37
N ALA A 595 13.50 0.27 27.12
CA ALA A 595 13.71 -1.03 26.47
C ALA A 595 15.11 -1.61 26.77
N ASN A 596 16.10 -0.76 27.04
CA ASN A 596 17.51 -1.10 27.21
C ASN A 596 17.87 -1.29 28.69
N GLN A 597 17.38 -2.38 29.29
CA GLN A 597 17.54 -2.64 30.73
C GLN A 597 18.99 -2.73 31.21
N PHE A 598 19.90 -3.12 30.32
CA PHE A 598 21.29 -3.37 30.65
C PHE A 598 22.22 -2.24 30.22
N ASN A 599 21.65 -1.11 29.77
CA ASN A 599 22.39 0.07 29.32
C ASN A 599 23.45 -0.25 28.25
N GLU A 600 23.12 -1.19 27.35
CA GLU A 600 23.98 -1.59 26.24
C GLU A 600 24.16 -0.41 25.28
N LYS A 601 25.39 -0.19 24.81
CA LYS A 601 25.71 0.86 23.85
C LYS A 601 25.39 0.40 22.43
N ILE A 602 24.47 1.10 21.77
CA ILE A 602 23.95 0.74 20.46
C ILE A 602 24.44 1.73 19.40
N PHE A 603 25.07 1.21 18.35
CA PHE A 603 25.40 1.96 17.15
C PHE A 603 24.36 1.70 16.06
N ILE A 604 23.59 2.70 15.65
CA ILE A 604 22.63 2.61 14.56
C ILE A 604 23.32 3.05 13.26
N SER A 605 23.35 2.20 12.25
CA SER A 605 23.89 2.50 10.92
C SER A 605 22.78 2.46 9.87
N VAL A 606 22.60 3.56 9.14
CA VAL A 606 21.57 3.70 8.11
C VAL A 606 22.19 4.14 6.80
N SER A 607 21.96 3.37 5.74
CA SER A 607 22.19 3.80 4.36
C SER A 607 20.84 4.22 3.79
N LEU A 608 20.62 5.53 3.64
CA LEU A 608 19.33 6.09 3.26
C LEU A 608 19.35 6.61 1.81
N TYR A 609 18.22 6.47 1.12
CA TYR A 609 17.97 7.15 -0.15
C TYR A 609 16.58 7.79 -0.14
N ASP A 610 16.49 9.09 0.12
CA ASP A 610 15.23 9.82 0.24
C ASP A 610 15.09 10.90 -0.84
N LYS A 611 14.75 10.46 -2.06
CA LYS A 611 14.63 11.32 -3.23
C LYS A 611 13.78 12.58 -3.00
N SER A 612 12.67 12.46 -2.24
CA SER A 612 11.72 13.55 -1.98
C SER A 612 11.81 14.17 -0.58
N GLY A 613 12.73 13.71 0.28
CA GLY A 613 12.85 14.18 1.66
C GLY A 613 11.69 13.76 2.58
N HIS A 614 10.90 12.77 2.16
CA HIS A 614 9.67 12.35 2.84
C HIS A 614 9.87 11.28 3.91
N LEU A 615 10.98 10.54 3.87
CA LEU A 615 11.35 9.57 4.89
C LEU A 615 11.91 10.30 6.11
N ALA A 616 13.02 11.03 5.93
CA ALA A 616 13.66 11.78 7.01
C ALA A 616 12.76 12.89 7.56
N GLY A 617 11.99 13.55 6.69
CA GLY A 617 11.03 14.59 7.06
C GLY A 617 9.66 14.08 7.50
N GLY A 618 9.42 12.76 7.48
CA GLY A 618 8.11 12.17 7.74
C GLY A 618 8.13 11.10 8.83
N ARG A 619 7.25 10.09 8.68
CA ARG A 619 6.99 9.06 9.70
C ARG A 619 8.23 8.23 10.03
N TRP A 620 9.10 7.97 9.07
CA TRP A 620 10.34 7.23 9.29
C TRP A 620 11.27 7.98 10.25
N GLY A 621 11.45 9.30 10.04
CA GLY A 621 12.21 10.16 10.95
C GLY A 621 11.62 10.18 12.36
N GLU A 622 10.30 10.35 12.49
CA GLU A 622 9.62 10.28 13.80
C GLU A 622 9.85 8.94 14.51
N THR A 623 9.74 7.84 13.77
CA THR A 623 9.93 6.49 14.29
C THR A 623 11.38 6.23 14.72
N MET A 624 12.35 6.80 14.01
CA MET A 624 13.77 6.76 14.42
C MET A 624 13.99 7.51 15.74
N LEU A 625 13.37 8.67 15.92
CA LEU A 625 13.44 9.42 17.18
C LEU A 625 12.77 8.64 18.33
N GLU A 626 11.62 8.01 18.08
CA GLU A 626 10.95 7.12 19.03
C GLU A 626 11.87 5.95 19.43
N LEU A 627 12.53 5.30 18.47
CA LEU A 627 13.49 4.23 18.75
C LEU A 627 14.64 4.72 19.64
N ILE A 628 15.26 5.86 19.32
CA ILE A 628 16.34 6.44 20.13
C ILE A 628 15.88 6.70 21.57
N GLN A 629 14.64 7.14 21.77
CA GLN A 629 14.06 7.28 23.11
C GLN A 629 13.91 5.93 23.81
N LEU A 630 13.43 4.89 23.13
CA LEU A 630 13.32 3.54 23.71
C LEU A 630 14.67 2.95 24.13
N LEU A 631 15.72 3.20 23.34
CA LEU A 631 17.07 2.69 23.57
C LEU A 631 17.86 3.48 24.63
N GLY A 632 17.48 4.75 24.84
CA GLY A 632 18.23 5.69 25.68
C GLY A 632 19.16 6.56 24.82
N PRO A 633 18.91 7.88 24.68
CA PRO A 633 19.75 8.77 23.88
C PRO A 633 21.22 8.78 24.29
N GLU A 634 21.51 8.56 25.57
CA GLU A 634 22.85 8.49 26.16
C GLU A 634 23.62 7.21 25.81
N HIS A 635 22.90 6.13 25.48
CA HIS A 635 23.44 4.82 25.10
C HIS A 635 23.39 4.57 23.58
N THR A 636 22.94 5.55 22.80
CA THR A 636 22.74 5.40 21.36
C THR A 636 23.67 6.31 20.56
N PHE A 637 24.24 5.79 19.48
CA PHE A 637 24.91 6.58 18.45
C PHE A 637 24.21 6.37 17.12
N LEU A 638 23.85 7.44 16.41
CA LEU A 638 23.19 7.36 15.11
C LEU A 638 24.13 7.76 13.97
N SER A 639 24.40 6.87 13.03
CA SER A 639 25.07 7.17 11.77
C SER A 639 24.11 7.02 10.59
N ILE A 640 23.94 8.10 9.82
CA ILE A 640 23.19 8.08 8.57
C ILE A 640 24.13 8.56 7.47
N TYR A 641 24.20 7.80 6.39
CA TYR A 641 24.83 8.22 5.16
C TYR A 641 23.77 8.22 4.04
N GLU A 642 23.68 9.36 3.35
CA GLU A 642 22.79 9.55 2.19
C GLU A 642 23.53 10.29 1.08
N ASN A 643 23.18 10.01 -0.17
CA ASN A 643 23.76 10.67 -1.32
C ASN A 643 22.85 10.67 -2.54
N ASP A 644 23.15 11.56 -3.50
CA ASP A 644 22.48 11.63 -4.81
C ASP A 644 20.93 11.76 -4.73
N SER A 645 20.40 12.42 -3.69
CA SER A 645 18.96 12.60 -3.43
C SER A 645 18.57 14.09 -3.34
N PRO A 646 18.02 14.70 -4.42
CA PRO A 646 17.79 16.15 -4.49
C PRO A 646 16.85 16.74 -3.41
N GLY A 647 15.99 15.93 -2.80
CA GLY A 647 15.12 16.33 -1.69
C GLY A 647 15.60 15.88 -0.30
N GLY A 648 16.59 14.99 -0.23
CA GLY A 648 17.04 14.36 1.01
C GLY A 648 17.83 15.31 1.91
N GLU A 649 18.67 16.16 1.33
CA GLU A 649 19.54 17.08 2.09
C GLU A 649 18.78 17.94 3.09
N ALA A 650 17.78 18.68 2.63
CA ALA A 650 17.02 19.60 3.48
C ALA A 650 16.26 18.84 4.59
N ALA A 651 15.71 17.66 4.25
CA ALA A 651 15.00 16.82 5.21
C ALA A 651 15.93 16.26 6.28
N LEU A 652 17.12 15.79 5.89
CA LEU A 652 18.15 15.33 6.82
C LEU A 652 18.65 16.44 7.74
N GLN A 653 18.81 17.67 7.25
CA GLN A 653 19.21 18.80 8.10
C GLN A 653 18.15 19.13 9.15
N GLU A 654 16.87 19.09 8.80
CA GLU A 654 15.77 19.29 9.77
C GLU A 654 15.65 18.12 10.75
N PHE A 655 15.84 16.89 10.28
CA PHE A 655 15.88 15.70 11.11
C PHE A 655 17.02 15.77 12.13
N LYS A 656 18.23 16.13 11.67
CA LYS A 656 19.44 16.27 12.50
C LYS A 656 19.25 17.19 13.71
N LYS A 657 18.50 18.29 13.56
CA LYS A 657 18.19 19.23 14.66
C LYS A 657 17.35 18.60 15.78
N LYS A 658 16.62 17.52 15.48
CA LYS A 658 15.74 16.82 16.43
C LYS A 658 16.39 15.60 17.09
N VAL A 659 17.56 15.15 16.59
CA VAL A 659 18.26 13.98 17.12
C VAL A 659 18.90 14.31 18.47
N LEU A 660 18.46 13.59 19.51
CA LEU A 660 18.90 13.84 20.89
C LEU A 660 20.17 13.07 21.28
N CYS A 661 20.50 12.00 20.55
CA CYS A 661 21.69 11.20 20.79
C CYS A 661 22.92 11.75 20.04
N ARG A 662 24.11 11.20 20.34
CA ARG A 662 25.30 11.46 19.53
C ARG A 662 25.08 10.90 18.12
N HIS A 663 25.51 11.65 17.11
CA HIS A 663 25.22 11.26 15.74
C HIS A 663 26.23 11.79 14.72
N GLU A 664 26.28 11.10 13.59
CA GLU A 664 26.99 11.52 12.39
C GLU A 664 26.09 11.28 11.18
N ILE A 665 25.43 12.37 10.75
CA ILE A 665 24.52 12.39 9.62
C ILE A 665 25.23 13.13 8.50
N VAL A 666 25.57 12.39 7.44
CA VAL A 666 26.36 12.85 6.30
C VAL A 666 25.50 12.79 5.05
N TYR A 667 25.50 13.88 4.28
CA TYR A 667 24.88 13.97 2.98
C TYR A 667 25.94 14.35 1.94
N ASP A 668 26.14 13.47 0.95
CA ASP A 668 27.01 13.74 -0.20
C ASP A 668 26.14 14.08 -1.42
N ALA A 669 26.23 15.34 -1.87
CA ALA A 669 25.42 15.82 -3.01
C ALA A 669 25.64 14.98 -4.28
N HIS A 670 26.86 14.51 -4.51
CA HIS A 670 27.19 13.59 -5.57
C HIS A 670 28.39 12.72 -5.22
N VAL A 671 28.30 11.41 -5.47
CA VAL A 671 29.44 10.49 -5.37
C VAL A 671 30.04 10.29 -6.76
N PRO A 672 31.30 10.72 -7.01
CA PRO A 672 31.93 10.54 -8.30
C PRO A 672 32.12 9.04 -8.59
N LEU A 673 31.58 8.60 -9.73
CA LEU A 673 31.67 7.21 -10.17
C LEU A 673 33.05 6.84 -10.77
N THR A 674 33.94 7.81 -10.96
CA THR A 674 35.27 7.64 -11.56
C THR A 674 36.22 6.84 -10.69
N ASP A 675 36.01 6.88 -9.38
CA ASP A 675 36.93 6.30 -8.39
C ASP A 675 36.65 4.82 -8.13
N PHE A 676 35.58 4.30 -8.71
CA PHE A 676 35.20 2.89 -8.62
C PHE A 676 35.83 2.11 -9.77
N ALA A 677 36.27 0.88 -9.47
CA ALA A 677 36.76 -0.04 -10.50
C ALA A 677 35.67 -0.38 -11.52
N ASN A 678 36.01 -0.26 -12.79
CA ASN A 678 35.21 -0.79 -13.89
C ASN A 678 35.66 -2.21 -14.24
N ILE A 679 34.75 -2.93 -14.88
CA ILE A 679 34.93 -4.24 -15.46
C ILE A 679 34.66 -4.16 -16.96
N THR A 680 35.37 -4.96 -17.73
CA THR A 680 35.19 -5.08 -19.17
C THR A 680 34.13 -6.13 -19.46
N MET A 681 33.02 -5.72 -20.10
CA MET A 681 31.97 -6.65 -20.51
C MET A 681 32.35 -7.36 -21.82
N PRO A 682 31.73 -8.51 -22.17
CA PRO A 682 31.99 -9.21 -23.45
C PRO A 682 31.79 -8.39 -24.72
N ASP A 683 31.01 -7.29 -24.64
CA ASP A 683 30.83 -6.34 -25.74
C ASP A 683 31.95 -5.28 -25.83
N GLY A 684 32.99 -5.41 -25.00
CA GLY A 684 34.11 -4.47 -24.88
C GLY A 684 33.81 -3.21 -24.10
N THR A 685 32.62 -3.09 -23.48
CA THR A 685 32.27 -1.88 -22.73
C THR A 685 32.76 -1.91 -21.30
N GLU A 686 33.38 -0.81 -20.85
CA GLU A 686 33.72 -0.57 -19.45
C GLU A 686 32.49 -0.18 -18.63
N ARG A 687 32.18 -0.95 -17.59
CA ARG A 687 30.98 -0.81 -16.75
C ARG A 687 31.31 -0.99 -15.27
N MET A 688 30.50 -0.40 -14.39
CA MET A 688 30.62 -0.56 -12.95
C MET A 688 29.56 -1.55 -12.43
N LYS A 689 29.96 -2.47 -11.54
CA LYS A 689 29.04 -3.36 -10.82
C LYS A 689 28.18 -2.57 -9.83
N ARG A 690 26.91 -2.94 -9.69
CA ARG A 690 26.01 -2.32 -8.70
C ARG A 690 26.51 -2.53 -7.27
N LEU A 691 27.03 -3.72 -6.98
CA LEU A 691 27.44 -4.10 -5.63
C LEU A 691 28.72 -3.40 -5.16
N SER A 692 29.58 -2.95 -6.08
CA SER A 692 30.74 -2.12 -5.69
C SER A 692 30.28 -0.79 -5.10
N TYR A 693 29.29 -0.16 -5.73
CA TYR A 693 28.66 1.06 -5.24
C TYR A 693 27.93 0.83 -3.90
N LEU A 694 27.07 -0.17 -3.80
CA LEU A 694 26.31 -0.44 -2.57
C LEU A 694 27.20 -0.77 -1.37
N SER A 695 28.27 -1.55 -1.57
CA SER A 695 29.23 -1.87 -0.53
C SER A 695 29.90 -0.61 0.03
N GLU A 696 30.33 0.29 -0.86
CA GLU A 696 30.96 1.55 -0.46
C GLU A 696 29.98 2.46 0.32
N MET A 697 28.73 2.62 -0.13
CA MET A 697 27.76 3.47 0.57
C MET A 697 27.50 2.96 2.01
N ARG A 698 27.42 1.63 2.20
CA ARG A 698 27.27 1.04 3.54
C ARG A 698 28.54 1.20 4.38
N ASN A 699 29.73 1.06 3.80
CA ASN A 699 30.99 1.30 4.51
C ASN A 699 31.12 2.76 4.97
N ARG A 700 30.64 3.73 4.18
CA ARG A 700 30.61 5.14 4.59
C ARG A 700 29.79 5.37 5.85
N ALA A 701 28.66 4.68 5.99
CA ALA A 701 27.82 4.69 7.21
C ALA A 701 28.46 3.97 8.42
N LEU A 702 29.58 3.25 8.22
CA LEU A 702 30.32 2.58 9.29
C LEU A 702 31.60 3.32 9.72
N ARG A 703 32.08 4.30 8.94
CA ARG A 703 33.28 5.09 9.26
C ARG A 703 33.33 5.66 10.69
N PRO A 704 32.20 6.04 11.34
CA PRO A 704 32.27 6.52 12.73
C PRO A 704 32.75 5.45 13.73
N LEU A 705 32.63 4.15 13.41
CA LEU A 705 33.18 3.04 14.22
C LEU A 705 34.70 2.88 14.11
N ASP A 706 35.35 3.62 13.21
CA ASP A 706 36.80 3.57 13.01
C ASP A 706 37.57 4.61 13.84
N ARG A 707 36.86 5.47 14.58
CA ARG A 707 37.45 6.66 15.19
C ARG A 707 38.02 6.40 16.58
N PHE A 708 39.28 6.77 16.75
CA PHE A 708 39.90 7.00 18.05
C PHE A 708 39.81 8.48 18.41
N ARG A 709 39.39 8.79 19.64
CA ARG A 709 39.44 10.16 20.19
C ARG A 709 40.51 10.23 21.24
N GLU A 710 41.49 11.13 21.09
CA GLU A 710 42.61 11.26 22.04
C GLU A 710 42.13 11.58 23.47
N GLU A 711 41.05 12.33 23.62
CA GLU A 711 40.51 12.78 24.92
C GLU A 711 39.70 11.70 25.66
N THR A 712 39.00 10.81 24.95
CA THR A 712 38.05 9.85 25.54
C THR A 712 38.37 8.38 25.23
N GLY A 713 39.40 8.12 24.42
CA GLY A 713 39.69 6.80 23.86
C GLY A 713 38.66 6.34 22.82
N VAL A 714 38.70 5.04 22.48
CA VAL A 714 37.66 4.39 21.67
C VAL A 714 36.43 4.13 22.54
N GLU A 715 35.27 4.62 22.11
CA GLU A 715 34.01 4.26 22.74
C GLU A 715 33.59 2.88 22.28
N GLN A 716 33.63 1.87 23.16
CA GLN A 716 33.14 0.53 22.86
C GLN A 716 31.61 0.51 22.71
N PHE A 717 31.12 -0.07 21.62
CA PHE A 717 29.71 -0.41 21.44
C PHE A 717 29.49 -1.90 21.73
N ASP A 718 28.30 -2.24 22.21
CA ASP A 718 27.90 -3.64 22.42
C ASP A 718 27.28 -4.21 21.14
N LYS A 719 26.38 -3.45 20.50
CA LYS A 719 25.64 -3.89 19.31
C LYS A 719 25.60 -2.83 18.21
N VAL A 720 25.53 -3.30 16.97
CA VAL A 720 25.23 -2.49 15.79
C VAL A 720 23.83 -2.86 15.27
N LEU A 721 22.99 -1.85 15.05
CA LEU A 721 21.69 -1.98 14.39
C LEU A 721 21.76 -1.35 12.99
N PHE A 722 21.65 -2.17 11.96
CA PHE A 722 21.54 -1.74 10.58
C PHE A 722 20.09 -1.56 10.18
N LEU A 723 19.78 -0.44 9.51
CA LEU A 723 18.50 -0.22 8.86
C LEU A 723 18.68 0.21 7.40
N ASN A 724 17.86 -0.37 6.53
CA ASN A 724 17.60 0.17 5.20
C ASN A 724 16.52 1.28 5.27
N ASP A 725 16.11 1.79 4.12
CA ASP A 725 15.00 2.72 3.88
C ASP A 725 13.61 2.06 4.02
N ILE A 726 13.39 1.33 5.13
CA ILE A 726 12.16 0.58 5.42
C ILE A 726 11.31 1.25 6.49
N ALA A 727 9.99 1.06 6.43
CA ALA A 727 9.06 1.33 7.51
C ALA A 727 9.11 0.20 8.56
N PHE A 728 9.18 0.57 9.84
CA PHE A 728 9.28 -0.36 10.97
C PHE A 728 8.53 0.15 12.21
N ASN A 729 8.33 -0.72 13.20
CA ASN A 729 7.85 -0.32 14.53
C ASN A 729 9.04 -0.21 15.50
N PRO A 730 9.17 0.88 16.28
CA PRO A 730 10.32 1.09 17.15
C PRO A 730 10.39 0.07 18.29
N VAL A 731 9.23 -0.41 18.78
CA VAL A 731 9.18 -1.49 19.79
C VAL A 731 9.71 -2.78 19.17
N ASP A 732 9.32 -3.13 17.95
CA ASP A 732 9.79 -4.36 17.29
C ASP A 732 11.31 -4.32 17.04
N ALA A 733 11.88 -3.15 16.72
CA ALA A 733 13.33 -2.98 16.63
C ALA A 733 14.04 -3.18 17.98
N ALA A 734 13.45 -2.69 19.09
CA ALA A 734 13.96 -2.95 20.42
C ALA A 734 13.83 -4.44 20.83
N GLN A 735 12.76 -5.12 20.41
CA GLN A 735 12.62 -6.57 20.59
C GLN A 735 13.72 -7.33 19.86
N LEU A 736 14.03 -6.92 18.62
CA LEU A 736 15.11 -7.51 17.83
C LEU A 736 16.44 -7.46 18.60
N LEU A 737 16.75 -6.29 19.16
CA LEU A 737 18.00 -6.01 19.89
C LEU A 737 18.13 -6.75 21.22
N PHE A 738 17.08 -6.80 22.04
CA PHE A 738 17.25 -7.20 23.46
C PHE A 738 16.55 -8.51 23.82
N ASN A 739 15.56 -8.93 23.05
CA ASN A 739 14.68 -10.03 23.43
C ASN A 739 14.77 -11.24 22.51
N THR A 740 15.45 -11.16 21.35
CA THR A 740 15.65 -12.34 20.52
C THR A 740 16.62 -13.33 21.16
N ASN A 741 16.24 -14.61 21.23
CA ASN A 741 17.05 -15.68 21.82
C ASN A 741 17.53 -15.32 23.24
N ALA A 742 16.64 -14.75 24.05
CA ALA A 742 16.95 -14.33 25.40
C ALA A 742 17.35 -15.52 26.30
N GLY A 743 18.48 -15.39 26.99
CA GLY A 743 18.94 -16.33 28.01
C GLY A 743 18.13 -16.24 29.30
N SER A 744 18.46 -17.10 30.27
CA SER A 744 17.84 -17.10 31.60
C SER A 744 18.13 -15.83 32.42
N ASP A 745 19.19 -15.11 32.04
CA ASP A 745 19.59 -13.80 32.57
C ASP A 745 18.83 -12.62 31.92
N GLY A 746 17.96 -12.90 30.94
CA GLY A 746 17.22 -11.90 30.20
C GLY A 746 18.03 -11.17 29.12
N ARG A 747 19.28 -11.58 28.86
CA ARG A 747 20.12 -11.01 27.79
C ARG A 747 19.93 -11.79 26.50
N SER A 748 19.83 -11.09 25.37
CA SER A 748 19.82 -11.71 24.05
C SER A 748 21.16 -12.38 23.73
N ARG A 749 21.13 -13.61 23.18
CA ARG A 749 22.36 -14.33 22.79
C ARG A 749 22.40 -14.60 21.30
N TYR A 750 23.15 -13.80 20.54
CA TYR A 750 23.28 -13.99 19.09
C TYR A 750 24.51 -13.26 18.57
N LEU A 751 25.10 -13.79 17.49
CA LEU A 751 26.07 -13.05 16.70
C LEU A 751 25.37 -11.98 15.85
N SER A 752 24.36 -12.42 15.10
CA SER A 752 23.53 -11.57 14.25
C SER A 752 22.07 -12.04 14.25
N VAL A 753 21.14 -11.09 14.19
CA VAL A 753 19.70 -11.36 14.07
C VAL A 753 19.05 -10.39 13.10
N CYS A 754 18.18 -10.89 12.22
CA CYS A 754 17.45 -10.08 11.25
C CYS A 754 15.94 -10.12 11.48
N GLY A 755 15.25 -9.03 11.14
CA GLY A 755 13.79 -9.04 10.97
C GLY A 755 13.36 -9.76 9.69
N LEU A 756 12.10 -9.61 9.31
CA LEU A 756 11.58 -10.01 7.99
C LEU A 756 11.01 -8.80 7.26
N ASP A 757 11.44 -8.57 6.03
CA ASP A 757 10.98 -7.46 5.22
C ASP A 757 10.03 -7.88 4.10
N TYR A 758 9.07 -7.01 3.82
CA TYR A 758 7.98 -7.30 2.91
C TYR A 758 7.83 -6.19 1.87
N ASN A 759 7.75 -6.59 0.61
CA ASN A 759 7.38 -5.70 -0.50
C ASN A 759 5.86 -5.66 -0.70
N ASN A 760 5.19 -6.78 -0.42
CA ASN A 760 3.73 -6.81 -0.31
C ASN A 760 3.32 -7.69 0.88
N PRO A 761 2.05 -7.66 1.32
CA PRO A 761 1.65 -8.30 2.57
C PRO A 761 1.86 -9.83 2.63
N PHE A 762 2.05 -10.50 1.49
CA PHE A 762 2.22 -11.96 1.40
C PHE A 762 3.62 -12.40 0.96
N LEU A 763 4.35 -11.55 0.23
CA LEU A 763 5.63 -11.90 -0.37
C LEU A 763 6.78 -11.26 0.40
N PHE A 764 7.61 -12.13 0.99
CA PHE A 764 8.90 -11.80 1.55
C PHE A 764 9.85 -11.28 0.46
N TYR A 765 10.61 -10.23 0.76
CA TYR A 765 11.42 -9.51 -0.25
C TYR A 765 12.85 -10.03 -0.35
N ASP A 766 13.60 -10.08 0.77
CA ASP A 766 15.07 -10.31 0.75
C ASP A 766 15.49 -11.78 0.52
N LEU A 767 15.14 -12.32 -0.65
CA LEU A 767 15.60 -13.63 -1.12
C LEU A 767 17.10 -13.66 -1.47
N TYR A 768 17.68 -12.49 -1.80
CA TYR A 768 19.05 -12.42 -2.29
C TYR A 768 20.08 -12.68 -1.18
N ALA A 769 19.87 -12.09 0.01
CA ALA A 769 20.80 -12.17 1.13
C ALA A 769 20.56 -13.38 2.06
N GLN A 770 19.32 -13.86 2.16
CA GLN A 770 18.94 -14.86 3.16
C GLN A 770 19.31 -16.29 2.75
N ARG A 771 19.89 -17.04 3.68
CA ARG A 771 20.19 -18.48 3.56
C ARG A 771 19.72 -19.21 4.82
N ASP A 772 19.18 -20.40 4.66
CA ASP A 772 18.74 -21.22 5.79
C ASP A 772 19.92 -21.70 6.66
N ALA A 773 19.64 -22.44 7.73
CA ALA A 773 20.64 -22.92 8.68
C ALA A 773 21.70 -23.85 8.05
N GLU A 774 21.44 -24.38 6.87
CA GLU A 774 22.34 -25.24 6.12
C GLU A 774 22.89 -24.53 4.87
N GLY A 775 22.62 -23.23 4.68
CA GLY A 775 23.10 -22.44 3.56
C GLY A 775 22.26 -22.56 2.27
N TYR A 776 21.10 -23.23 2.29
CA TYR A 776 20.22 -23.26 1.12
C TYR A 776 19.53 -21.91 0.90
N SER A 777 19.23 -21.61 -0.37
CA SER A 777 18.36 -20.49 -0.69
C SER A 777 16.93 -20.73 -0.16
N ASN A 778 16.17 -19.66 -0.01
CA ASN A 778 14.78 -19.73 0.39
C ASN A 778 13.94 -20.53 -0.62
N GLY A 779 12.78 -21.02 -0.19
CA GLY A 779 11.79 -21.59 -1.11
C GLY A 779 11.01 -20.48 -1.83
N LEU A 780 9.75 -20.78 -2.17
CA LEU A 780 8.82 -19.73 -2.59
C LEU A 780 8.69 -18.65 -1.49
N PRO A 781 8.69 -17.33 -1.81
CA PRO A 781 8.68 -16.21 -0.85
C PRO A 781 7.38 -16.03 -0.04
N ILE A 782 6.68 -17.11 0.27
CA ILE A 782 5.47 -17.13 1.12
C ILE A 782 5.72 -18.01 2.35
N PHE A 783 4.89 -17.86 3.37
CA PHE A 783 5.07 -18.63 4.60
C PHE A 783 4.93 -20.16 4.40
N PRO A 784 5.81 -20.98 5.00
CA PRO A 784 7.10 -20.60 5.60
C PRO A 784 8.13 -20.36 4.48
N ILE A 785 8.92 -19.28 4.62
CA ILE A 785 9.85 -18.83 3.56
C ILE A 785 11.00 -19.82 3.32
N PHE A 786 11.32 -20.65 4.31
CA PHE A 786 12.34 -21.68 4.21
C PHE A 786 11.83 -22.95 3.53
N SER A 787 12.67 -23.50 2.65
CA SER A 787 12.37 -24.71 1.89
C SER A 787 12.42 -25.97 2.77
N THR A 788 12.12 -27.13 2.19
CA THR A 788 12.29 -28.44 2.85
C THR A 788 13.63 -29.11 2.50
N ALA A 789 14.59 -28.37 1.93
CA ALA A 789 15.91 -28.90 1.61
C ALA A 789 16.72 -29.21 2.88
N GLY A 790 17.70 -30.10 2.76
CA GLY A 790 18.52 -30.54 3.89
C GLY A 790 17.70 -31.22 5.00
N GLN A 791 18.06 -30.94 6.25
CA GLN A 791 17.31 -31.34 7.44
C GLN A 791 16.08 -30.43 7.69
N GLY A 792 15.99 -29.29 7.02
CA GLY A 792 14.85 -28.37 7.12
C GLY A 792 14.76 -27.68 8.48
N LEU A 793 15.89 -27.43 9.14
CA LEU A 793 15.97 -26.89 10.51
C LEU A 793 15.28 -25.52 10.63
N SER A 794 15.59 -24.58 9.73
CA SER A 794 14.99 -23.23 9.73
C SER A 794 13.49 -23.27 9.50
N ARG A 795 13.04 -24.17 8.60
CA ARG A 795 11.62 -24.37 8.35
C ARG A 795 10.92 -24.92 9.58
N ALA A 796 11.52 -25.90 10.27
CA ALA A 796 10.97 -26.46 11.49
C ALA A 796 10.88 -25.42 12.61
N ASP A 797 11.93 -24.62 12.80
CA ASP A 797 11.95 -23.52 13.78
C ASP A 797 10.87 -22.47 13.48
N MET A 798 10.69 -22.09 12.21
CA MET A 798 9.67 -21.15 11.78
C MET A 798 8.24 -21.68 11.99
N LEU A 799 8.00 -22.96 11.68
CA LEU A 799 6.70 -23.60 11.91
C LEU A 799 6.40 -23.81 13.40
N ALA A 800 7.44 -23.90 14.22
CA ALA A 800 7.37 -23.93 15.68
C ALA A 800 7.18 -22.55 16.32
N GLN A 801 7.11 -21.47 15.52
CA GLN A 801 6.95 -20.09 15.99
C GLN A 801 8.08 -19.60 16.90
N LYS A 802 9.31 -20.05 16.66
CA LYS A 802 10.48 -19.52 17.38
C LYS A 802 10.78 -18.09 16.94
N ASP A 803 11.22 -17.27 17.89
CA ASP A 803 11.81 -15.93 17.70
C ASP A 803 13.25 -16.01 17.19
N ALA A 804 13.94 -17.11 17.47
CA ALA A 804 15.30 -17.40 16.99
C ALA A 804 15.28 -18.53 15.94
N VAL A 805 14.91 -18.21 14.70
CA VAL A 805 14.96 -19.16 13.59
C VAL A 805 16.38 -19.22 13.04
N ARG A 806 17.05 -20.38 13.13
CA ARG A 806 18.45 -20.52 12.70
C ARG A 806 18.63 -20.22 11.22
N ALA A 807 19.70 -19.51 10.88
CA ALA A 807 20.12 -19.18 9.52
C ALA A 807 21.66 -19.17 9.44
N THR A 808 22.24 -19.22 8.24
CA THR A 808 23.67 -18.92 8.04
C THR A 808 23.90 -17.49 7.56
N SER A 809 22.89 -16.88 6.93
CA SER A 809 22.91 -15.48 6.51
C SER A 809 21.49 -14.93 6.45
N CYS A 810 21.32 -13.67 6.82
CA CYS A 810 20.09 -12.91 6.67
C CYS A 810 20.43 -11.41 6.51
N TRP A 811 19.59 -10.67 5.82
CA TRP A 811 19.66 -9.20 5.81
C TRP A 811 18.34 -8.67 5.28
N SER A 812 17.35 -8.53 6.17
CA SER A 812 15.96 -8.31 5.79
C SER A 812 15.44 -6.98 6.30
N GLY A 813 15.86 -5.90 5.65
CA GLY A 813 15.54 -4.51 6.00
C GLY A 813 16.13 -3.98 7.32
N ILE A 814 16.18 -4.79 8.38
CA ILE A 814 16.69 -4.47 9.72
C ILE A 814 17.51 -5.65 10.28
N VAL A 815 18.70 -5.35 10.81
CA VAL A 815 19.65 -6.36 11.33
C VAL A 815 20.34 -5.84 12.58
N ALA A 816 20.38 -6.63 13.65
CA ALA A 816 21.20 -6.35 14.82
C ALA A 816 22.36 -7.36 14.91
N MET A 817 23.54 -6.93 15.33
CA MET A 817 24.70 -7.81 15.51
C MET A 817 25.69 -7.31 16.55
N GLN A 818 26.58 -8.19 17.01
CA GLN A 818 27.64 -7.85 17.96
C GLN A 818 28.65 -6.86 17.35
N ALA A 819 28.87 -5.72 18.02
CA ALA A 819 29.69 -4.64 17.48
C ALA A 819 31.19 -4.99 17.42
N LYS A 820 31.65 -5.90 18.30
CA LYS A 820 33.07 -6.33 18.40
C LYS A 820 33.70 -6.72 17.06
N TYR A 821 32.95 -7.30 16.13
CA TYR A 821 33.48 -7.76 14.83
C TYR A 821 33.48 -6.69 13.74
N VAL A 822 32.80 -5.57 13.96
CA VAL A 822 32.64 -4.49 12.98
C VAL A 822 33.37 -3.21 13.44
N GLN A 823 33.56 -3.04 14.74
CA GLN A 823 34.19 -1.87 15.32
C GLN A 823 35.72 -1.98 15.32
N ASN A 824 36.41 -0.88 14.99
CA ASN A 824 37.85 -0.77 15.19
C ASN A 824 38.13 -0.36 16.63
N MET A 825 38.87 -1.19 17.37
CA MET A 825 39.27 -0.90 18.76
C MET A 825 40.70 -0.33 18.87
N ASN A 826 41.42 -0.22 17.75
CA ASN A 826 42.80 0.28 17.72
C ASN A 826 42.84 1.80 17.61
N ALA A 827 43.94 2.41 18.05
CA ALA A 827 44.14 3.87 17.96
C ALA A 827 44.26 4.39 16.52
N GLY A 828 44.68 3.53 15.59
CA GLY A 828 44.76 3.82 14.16
C GLY A 828 43.88 2.89 13.33
N LEU A 829 43.71 3.24 12.07
CA LEU A 829 43.06 2.36 11.10
C LEU A 829 43.89 1.07 10.89
N PRO A 830 43.24 -0.08 10.60
CA PRO A 830 43.96 -1.32 10.30
C PRO A 830 44.96 -1.20 9.15
N ALA A 831 44.64 -0.35 8.16
CA ALA A 831 45.51 0.01 7.06
C ALA A 831 45.32 1.49 6.68
N PRO A 832 46.31 2.18 6.09
CA PRO A 832 46.19 3.59 5.69
C PRO A 832 45.06 3.85 4.68
N ASP A 833 44.79 2.88 3.82
CA ASP A 833 43.77 2.90 2.77
C ASP A 833 42.46 2.20 3.20
N PHE A 834 42.30 1.85 4.48
CA PHE A 834 41.14 1.08 4.97
C PHE A 834 39.78 1.72 4.64
N GLN A 835 39.71 3.03 4.45
CA GLN A 835 38.48 3.75 4.08
C GLN A 835 38.43 4.17 2.60
N ALA A 836 39.43 3.78 1.80
CA ALA A 836 39.47 4.07 0.37
C ALA A 836 38.45 3.22 -0.40
N ILE A 837 37.95 3.77 -1.50
CA ILE A 837 37.00 3.07 -2.37
C ILE A 837 37.67 1.81 -2.93
N GLY A 838 37.04 0.66 -2.75
CA GLY A 838 37.56 -0.63 -3.22
C GLY A 838 38.64 -1.27 -2.34
N ALA A 839 38.96 -0.69 -1.17
CA ALA A 839 39.96 -1.25 -0.24
C ALA A 839 39.62 -2.67 0.27
N HIS A 840 38.35 -3.07 0.19
CA HIS A 840 37.86 -4.37 0.62
C HIS A 840 37.51 -5.31 -0.55
N THR A 841 37.85 -4.92 -1.78
CA THR A 841 37.71 -5.80 -2.94
C THR A 841 38.70 -6.96 -2.80
N ILE A 842 38.19 -8.18 -2.87
CA ILE A 842 39.01 -9.39 -2.77
C ILE A 842 39.64 -9.74 -4.12
N ASP A 843 40.79 -10.40 -4.08
CA ASP A 843 41.34 -11.13 -5.24
C ASP A 843 40.85 -12.58 -5.18
N PRO A 844 39.98 -13.05 -6.10
CA PRO A 844 39.46 -14.42 -6.11
C PRO A 844 40.54 -15.49 -6.30
N ASP A 845 41.66 -15.16 -6.95
CA ASP A 845 42.78 -16.10 -7.16
C ASP A 845 43.66 -16.21 -5.91
N LYS A 846 43.68 -15.17 -5.07
CA LYS A 846 44.42 -15.11 -3.80
C LYS A 846 43.58 -14.43 -2.70
N PRO A 847 42.52 -15.10 -2.22
CA PRO A 847 41.59 -14.48 -1.29
C PRO A 847 42.30 -14.16 0.04
N ALA A 848 42.15 -12.92 0.50
CA ALA A 848 42.62 -12.51 1.82
C ALA A 848 41.78 -13.20 2.91
N LEU A 849 42.43 -13.56 4.02
CA LEU A 849 41.74 -14.12 5.17
C LEU A 849 40.86 -13.08 5.84
N VAL A 850 39.64 -13.45 6.19
CA VAL A 850 38.72 -12.56 6.91
C VAL A 850 39.26 -12.23 8.31
N GLN A 851 39.31 -10.93 8.64
CA GLN A 851 39.72 -10.38 9.94
C GLN A 851 38.78 -9.25 10.35
N ALA A 852 38.62 -9.03 11.66
CA ALA A 852 37.89 -7.88 12.19
C ALA A 852 38.81 -6.63 12.23
N PRO A 853 38.28 -5.41 12.02
CA PRO A 853 36.88 -5.09 11.75
C PRO A 853 36.43 -5.43 10.33
N VAL A 854 35.28 -6.11 10.20
CA VAL A 854 34.70 -6.54 8.92
C VAL A 854 34.03 -5.37 8.21
N ARG A 855 34.19 -5.28 6.88
CA ARG A 855 33.60 -4.25 6.01
C ARG A 855 32.85 -4.88 4.86
N PHE A 856 31.88 -4.16 4.29
CA PHE A 856 31.13 -4.62 3.13
C PHE A 856 32.07 -4.73 1.92
N ARG A 857 31.89 -5.81 1.16
CA ARG A 857 32.62 -6.10 -0.07
C ARG A 857 31.70 -6.72 -1.11
N TYR A 858 32.22 -6.86 -2.32
CA TYR A 858 31.55 -7.49 -3.44
C TYR A 858 32.50 -8.46 -4.15
N GLU A 859 31.95 -9.35 -4.96
CA GLU A 859 32.73 -10.24 -5.83
C GLU A 859 33.11 -9.50 -7.12
N PRO A 860 34.40 -9.42 -7.51
CA PRO A 860 34.83 -8.57 -8.62
C PRO A 860 34.57 -9.17 -10.01
N GLU A 861 34.49 -10.50 -10.14
CA GLU A 861 34.39 -11.19 -11.43
C GLU A 861 33.07 -10.89 -12.15
N ILE A 862 33.09 -10.90 -13.48
CA ILE A 862 31.88 -10.78 -14.28
C ILE A 862 31.08 -12.08 -14.25
N PHE A 863 29.75 -11.97 -14.32
CA PHE A 863 28.84 -13.12 -14.31
C PHE A 863 28.93 -14.01 -13.06
N PHE A 864 29.50 -13.47 -11.99
CA PHE A 864 29.50 -14.02 -10.65
C PHE A 864 29.23 -12.88 -9.67
N ASP A 865 28.13 -12.97 -8.95
CA ASP A 865 27.73 -11.95 -7.97
C ASP A 865 27.35 -12.62 -6.65
N ALA A 866 27.40 -11.85 -5.57
CA ALA A 866 26.94 -12.26 -4.26
C ALA A 866 26.52 -11.01 -3.48
N CYS A 867 25.36 -11.06 -2.83
CA CYS A 867 24.84 -9.92 -2.06
C CYS A 867 25.89 -9.44 -1.05
N GLU A 868 26.18 -8.14 -1.07
CA GLU A 868 27.16 -7.50 -0.18
C GLU A 868 26.81 -7.72 1.30
N CYS A 869 25.51 -7.76 1.61
CA CYS A 869 25.01 -8.01 2.94
C CYS A 869 25.18 -9.48 3.38
N CYS A 870 25.03 -10.42 2.45
CA CYS A 870 25.27 -11.84 2.72
C CYS A 870 26.75 -12.11 2.93
N LEU A 871 27.61 -11.51 2.10
CA LEU A 871 29.07 -11.56 2.26
C LEU A 871 29.49 -10.98 3.61
N PHE A 872 28.95 -9.81 3.98
CA PHE A 872 29.24 -9.17 5.26
C PHE A 872 28.92 -10.08 6.46
N LEU A 873 27.73 -10.72 6.49
CA LEU A 873 27.40 -11.67 7.56
C LEU A 873 28.26 -12.93 7.56
N ALA A 874 28.58 -13.46 6.37
CA ALA A 874 29.46 -14.62 6.25
C ALA A 874 30.85 -14.29 6.80
N ASP A 875 31.35 -13.09 6.54
CA ASP A 875 32.63 -12.61 7.04
C ASP A 875 32.60 -12.37 8.56
N VAL A 876 31.56 -11.72 9.09
CA VAL A 876 31.36 -11.58 10.55
C VAL A 876 31.31 -12.95 11.24
N SER A 877 30.59 -13.91 10.64
CA SER A 877 30.50 -15.29 11.16
C SER A 877 31.86 -16.00 11.11
N THR A 878 32.64 -15.78 10.06
CA THR A 878 33.98 -16.36 9.92
C THR A 878 34.95 -15.76 10.95
N ALA A 879 34.91 -14.44 11.16
CA ALA A 879 35.69 -13.76 12.19
C ALA A 879 35.34 -14.26 13.60
N ALA A 880 34.05 -14.39 13.92
CA ALA A 880 33.59 -14.89 15.21
C ALA A 880 34.00 -16.36 15.47
N LYS A 881 33.97 -17.21 14.45
CA LYS A 881 34.46 -18.60 14.55
C LYS A 881 35.96 -18.68 14.82
N LYS A 882 36.76 -17.83 14.15
CA LYS A 882 38.22 -17.74 14.37
C LYS A 882 38.56 -17.25 15.78
N ASP A 883 37.72 -16.38 16.35
CA ASP A 883 37.83 -15.86 17.72
C ASP A 883 37.24 -16.81 18.78
N HIS A 884 36.73 -17.99 18.38
CA HIS A 884 36.03 -18.93 19.27
C HIS A 884 34.94 -18.27 20.12
N ALA A 885 34.18 -17.34 19.52
CA ALA A 885 33.15 -16.57 20.21
C ALA A 885 32.12 -17.47 20.90
N GLU A 886 31.63 -17.05 22.07
CA GLU A 886 30.52 -17.73 22.75
C GLU A 886 29.24 -17.64 21.91
N GLU A 887 29.00 -16.49 21.28
CA GLU A 887 27.84 -16.22 20.44
C GLU A 887 28.21 -16.30 18.97
N GLN A 888 27.86 -17.42 18.33
CA GLN A 888 28.07 -17.66 16.89
C GLN A 888 26.76 -17.77 16.10
N GLY A 889 25.63 -17.71 16.79
CA GLY A 889 24.32 -17.95 16.20
C GLY A 889 23.87 -16.79 15.30
N VAL A 890 23.48 -17.12 14.07
CA VAL A 890 22.77 -16.21 13.16
C VAL A 890 21.30 -16.61 13.13
N PHE A 891 20.41 -15.66 13.36
CA PHE A 891 18.97 -15.92 13.48
C PHE A 891 18.12 -14.96 12.64
N VAL A 892 16.94 -15.43 12.27
CA VAL A 892 15.85 -14.60 11.75
C VAL A 892 14.76 -14.57 12.81
N ASN A 893 14.20 -13.39 13.07
CA ASN A 893 13.11 -13.18 14.02
C ASN A 893 11.80 -12.82 13.32
N PRO A 894 10.90 -13.80 13.08
CA PRO A 894 9.66 -13.53 12.34
C PRO A 894 8.60 -12.74 13.11
N TYR A 895 8.82 -12.47 14.41
CA TYR A 895 7.99 -11.54 15.18
C TYR A 895 8.27 -10.08 14.78
N VAL A 896 9.50 -9.78 14.36
CA VAL A 896 9.94 -8.45 13.91
C VAL A 896 9.76 -8.37 12.41
N ARG A 897 8.79 -7.56 11.96
CA ARG A 897 8.47 -7.42 10.54
C ARG A 897 8.51 -5.96 10.11
N VAL A 898 9.17 -5.72 8.98
CA VAL A 898 9.34 -4.40 8.37
C VAL A 898 8.83 -4.43 6.92
N ALA A 899 8.65 -3.27 6.30
CA ALA A 899 8.22 -3.20 4.91
C ALA A 899 8.77 -1.95 4.22
N TYR A 900 8.94 -2.00 2.91
CA TYR A 900 9.34 -0.82 2.12
C TYR A 900 8.20 0.21 1.93
N ASP A 901 6.97 -0.15 2.31
CA ASP A 901 5.80 0.72 2.22
C ASP A 901 4.98 0.68 3.52
N GLU A 902 4.60 1.85 4.02
CA GLU A 902 3.83 2.04 5.26
C GLU A 902 2.44 1.39 5.21
N SER A 903 1.80 1.34 4.04
CA SER A 903 0.55 0.61 3.86
C SER A 903 0.76 -0.89 4.03
N VAL A 904 1.85 -1.45 3.48
CA VAL A 904 2.18 -2.86 3.64
C VAL A 904 2.43 -3.19 5.10
N LEU A 905 3.23 -2.39 5.82
CA LEU A 905 3.51 -2.57 7.25
C LEU A 905 2.21 -2.66 8.08
N ARG A 906 1.22 -1.79 7.80
CA ARG A 906 -0.09 -1.80 8.47
C ARG A 906 -0.93 -3.06 8.21
N TRP A 907 -0.73 -3.71 7.06
CA TRP A 907 -1.45 -4.96 6.71
C TRP A 907 -0.79 -6.23 7.25
N LEU A 908 0.52 -6.22 7.53
CA LEU A 908 1.24 -7.41 8.02
C LEU A 908 0.60 -8.05 9.28
N PRO A 909 0.13 -7.28 10.30
CA PRO A 909 -0.56 -7.85 11.46
C PRO A 909 -1.82 -8.65 11.15
N ILE A 910 -2.50 -8.28 10.06
CA ILE A 910 -3.71 -8.93 9.58
C ILE A 910 -3.30 -10.19 8.82
N VAL A 911 -2.47 -10.05 7.79
CA VAL A 911 -2.13 -11.14 6.86
C VAL A 911 -1.44 -12.33 7.55
N ARG A 912 -0.59 -12.09 8.55
CA ARG A 912 0.08 -13.17 9.28
C ARG A 912 -0.86 -14.17 9.94
N ARG A 913 -2.12 -13.80 10.20
CA ARG A 913 -3.12 -14.72 10.78
C ARG A 913 -3.48 -15.89 9.87
N TRP A 914 -3.32 -15.76 8.55
CA TRP A 914 -3.64 -16.80 7.56
C TRP A 914 -2.43 -17.56 7.04
N GLU A 915 -1.21 -17.17 7.43
CA GLU A 915 0.02 -17.77 6.94
C GLU A 915 0.08 -19.29 7.10
N ARG A 916 -0.51 -19.86 8.15
CA ARG A 916 -0.50 -21.31 8.38
C ARG A 916 -1.31 -22.12 7.35
N LEU A 917 -2.05 -21.46 6.45
CA LEU A 917 -2.68 -22.11 5.29
C LEU A 917 -1.70 -22.29 4.12
N LEU A 918 -0.62 -21.51 4.07
CA LEU A 918 0.35 -21.47 3.00
C LEU A 918 1.41 -22.60 2.98
N PRO A 919 1.73 -23.35 4.07
CA PRO A 919 2.77 -24.38 4.01
C PRO A 919 2.54 -25.48 2.97
N LEU A 920 1.28 -25.86 2.73
CA LEU A 920 0.91 -26.88 1.74
C LEU A 920 1.06 -26.34 0.30
N PRO A 921 0.43 -25.21 -0.08
CA PRO A 921 0.70 -24.55 -1.37
C PRO A 921 2.18 -24.29 -1.60
N GLN A 922 2.89 -23.75 -0.61
CA GLN A 922 4.31 -23.43 -0.68
C GLN A 922 5.13 -24.67 -1.02
N ARG A 923 4.86 -25.81 -0.38
CA ARG A 923 5.54 -27.08 -0.65
C ARG A 923 5.28 -27.61 -2.06
N ILE A 924 4.01 -27.57 -2.49
CA ILE A 924 3.61 -28.06 -3.82
C ILE A 924 4.26 -27.20 -4.92
N ILE A 925 4.13 -25.88 -4.81
CA ILE A 925 4.66 -24.96 -5.81
C ILE A 925 6.19 -25.02 -5.83
N SER A 926 6.85 -25.05 -4.67
CA SER A 926 8.31 -25.15 -4.61
C SER A 926 8.82 -26.42 -5.29
N TYR A 927 8.15 -27.56 -5.10
CA TYR A 927 8.50 -28.81 -5.78
C TYR A 927 8.41 -28.69 -7.30
N PHE A 928 7.30 -28.14 -7.83
CA PHE A 928 7.12 -27.98 -9.27
C PHE A 928 8.00 -26.89 -9.88
N ALA A 929 8.42 -25.91 -9.08
CA ALA A 929 9.32 -24.83 -9.49
C ALA A 929 10.81 -25.18 -9.35
N GLY A 930 11.16 -26.36 -8.84
CA GLY A 930 12.55 -26.76 -8.61
C GLY A 930 13.24 -25.92 -7.52
N LEU A 931 12.50 -25.48 -6.51
CA LEU A 931 13.03 -24.68 -5.40
C LEU A 931 13.37 -25.55 -4.17
N PRO A 932 14.41 -25.21 -3.40
CA PRO A 932 15.31 -24.07 -3.60
C PRO A 932 16.31 -24.34 -4.72
N ARG A 933 16.83 -23.28 -5.35
CA ARG A 933 17.88 -23.44 -6.38
C ARG A 933 19.18 -23.87 -5.74
N ASN A 934 19.91 -24.74 -6.43
CA ASN A 934 21.18 -25.27 -5.96
C ASN A 934 22.28 -24.21 -6.09
N ASN A 935 23.10 -24.06 -5.04
CA ASN A 935 24.37 -23.34 -5.11
C ASN A 935 25.48 -24.40 -4.95
N PRO A 936 26.29 -24.68 -5.98
CA PRO A 936 27.30 -25.72 -5.93
C PRO A 936 28.43 -25.39 -4.95
N TYR A 937 28.63 -24.13 -4.61
CA TYR A 937 29.66 -23.69 -3.66
C TYR A 937 29.16 -23.52 -2.23
N ARG A 938 27.92 -23.93 -1.95
CA ARG A 938 27.30 -23.78 -0.62
C ARG A 938 28.13 -24.37 0.53
N THR A 939 28.85 -25.46 0.28
CA THR A 939 29.60 -26.15 1.35
C THR A 939 31.08 -25.80 1.39
N VAL A 940 31.57 -24.99 0.44
CA VAL A 940 32.99 -24.64 0.33
C VAL A 940 33.39 -23.76 1.50
N GLN A 941 34.45 -24.17 2.20
CA GLN A 941 35.01 -23.41 3.32
C GLN A 941 36.19 -22.54 2.91
N GLU A 942 36.49 -21.51 3.73
CA GLU A 942 37.70 -20.68 3.53
C GLU A 942 38.95 -21.58 3.57
N SER A 943 39.88 -21.37 2.65
CA SER A 943 41.12 -22.16 2.49
C SER A 943 40.97 -23.58 1.94
N GLU A 944 39.76 -24.05 1.63
CA GLU A 944 39.54 -25.38 1.05
C GLU A 944 39.73 -25.38 -0.48
N PRO A 945 40.49 -26.31 -1.09
CA PRO A 945 40.61 -26.37 -2.53
C PRO A 945 39.28 -26.79 -3.17
N PHE A 946 38.82 -26.05 -4.18
CA PHE A 946 37.60 -26.37 -4.92
C PHE A 946 37.75 -25.98 -6.40
N VAL A 947 36.83 -26.49 -7.23
CA VAL A 947 36.76 -26.13 -8.65
C VAL A 947 35.73 -25.03 -8.80
N GLU A 948 36.16 -23.86 -9.25
CA GLU A 948 35.32 -22.73 -9.57
C GLU A 948 35.14 -22.61 -11.07
N GLU A 949 33.90 -22.58 -11.52
CA GLU A 949 33.53 -22.12 -12.84
C GLU A 949 33.54 -20.57 -12.90
N ARG A 950 34.29 -20.02 -13.84
CA ARG A 950 34.34 -18.57 -14.11
C ARG A 950 34.22 -18.27 -15.60
N TRP A 951 33.98 -17.01 -15.92
CA TRP A 951 34.02 -16.52 -17.30
C TRP A 951 35.43 -16.09 -17.67
N ASN A 952 35.99 -16.67 -18.74
CA ASN A 952 37.25 -16.23 -19.30
C ASN A 952 37.01 -15.07 -20.27
N GLU A 953 37.43 -13.86 -19.88
CA GLU A 953 37.26 -12.65 -20.69
C GLU A 953 38.03 -12.68 -22.02
N HIS A 954 39.17 -13.37 -22.06
CA HIS A 954 40.02 -13.43 -23.26
C HIS A 954 39.48 -14.40 -24.31
N GLU A 955 38.97 -15.54 -23.87
CA GLU A 955 38.44 -16.60 -24.74
C GLU A 955 36.92 -16.49 -24.94
N ASN A 956 36.26 -15.61 -24.17
CA ASN A 956 34.82 -15.36 -24.20
C ASN A 956 33.99 -16.63 -24.00
N GLN A 957 34.43 -17.48 -23.05
CA GLN A 957 33.83 -18.77 -22.74
C GLN A 957 33.90 -19.10 -21.24
N TRP A 958 33.06 -20.03 -20.81
CA TRP A 958 33.09 -20.58 -19.45
C TRP A 958 34.25 -21.56 -19.28
N GLU A 959 35.00 -21.43 -18.19
CA GLU A 959 36.10 -22.34 -17.83
C GLU A 959 36.02 -22.80 -16.37
N LEU A 960 36.55 -23.99 -16.10
CA LEU A 960 36.70 -24.52 -14.74
C LEU A 960 38.15 -24.30 -14.28
N VAL A 961 38.32 -23.65 -13.14
CA VAL A 961 39.63 -23.37 -12.54
C VAL A 961 39.73 -23.92 -11.13
N ASN A 962 40.90 -24.43 -10.77
CA ASN A 962 41.18 -24.85 -9.39
C ASN A 962 41.51 -23.61 -8.56
N ARG A 963 40.74 -23.39 -7.49
CA ARG A 963 40.89 -22.25 -6.60
C ARG A 963 40.82 -22.66 -5.15
N THR A 964 41.19 -21.71 -4.29
CA THR A 964 41.07 -21.85 -2.84
C THR A 964 39.79 -21.16 -2.39
N GLY A 965 39.01 -21.82 -1.55
CA GLY A 965 37.73 -21.35 -1.05
C GLY A 965 37.88 -20.05 -0.28
N ARG A 966 36.92 -19.16 -0.47
CA ARG A 966 36.83 -17.85 0.19
C ARG A 966 35.54 -17.74 0.98
N SER A 967 35.54 -16.89 2.01
CA SER A 967 34.33 -16.66 2.80
C SER A 967 33.19 -16.14 1.92
N GLY A 968 31.95 -16.55 2.23
CA GLY A 968 30.75 -16.04 1.57
C GLY A 968 30.34 -16.74 0.27
N LEU A 969 31.00 -17.82 -0.17
CA LEU A 969 30.59 -18.58 -1.37
C LEU A 969 29.16 -19.16 -1.28
N ILE A 970 28.61 -19.31 -0.08
CA ILE A 970 27.17 -19.59 0.16
C ILE A 970 26.22 -18.56 -0.46
N CYS A 971 26.71 -17.34 -0.67
CA CYS A 971 25.96 -16.20 -1.21
C CYS A 971 26.00 -16.14 -2.74
N ALA A 972 26.82 -16.98 -3.39
CA ALA A 972 27.09 -16.93 -4.82
C ALA A 972 25.82 -17.14 -5.68
N VAL A 973 25.70 -16.31 -6.71
CA VAL A 973 24.69 -16.38 -7.75
C VAL A 973 25.30 -16.10 -9.13
N ARG A 974 24.65 -16.58 -10.18
CA ARG A 974 24.90 -16.21 -11.58
C ARG A 974 23.97 -15.08 -11.95
N GLU A 975 24.30 -13.90 -11.46
CA GLU A 975 23.67 -12.65 -11.85
C GLU A 975 24.75 -11.64 -12.23
N MET A 976 24.31 -10.60 -12.93
CA MET A 976 25.18 -9.48 -13.23
C MET A 976 24.39 -8.19 -13.28
N GLN A 977 24.64 -7.31 -12.30
CA GLN A 977 23.95 -6.03 -12.21
C GLN A 977 24.94 -4.87 -12.36
N LEU A 978 24.67 -3.96 -13.29
CA LEU A 978 25.54 -2.84 -13.63
C LEU A 978 24.86 -1.50 -13.34
N ILE A 979 25.64 -0.52 -12.85
CA ILE A 979 25.17 0.86 -12.72
C ILE A 979 24.90 1.45 -14.11
N GLN A 980 23.81 2.21 -14.23
CA GLN A 980 23.47 2.93 -15.46
C GLN A 980 24.39 4.15 -15.61
N LYS A 981 24.93 4.37 -16.82
CA LYS A 981 25.77 5.54 -17.15
C LYS A 981 25.00 6.88 -17.17
N LYS A 982 23.66 6.84 -17.16
CA LYS A 982 22.81 8.03 -17.20
C LYS A 982 22.56 8.56 -15.79
N THR A 983 22.38 9.87 -15.65
CA THR A 983 21.97 10.51 -14.39
C THR A 983 20.73 9.83 -13.82
N ARG A 984 20.75 9.53 -12.51
CA ARG A 984 19.65 8.87 -11.80
C ARG A 984 18.39 9.74 -11.86
N THR A 985 17.42 9.35 -12.69
CA THR A 985 16.12 10.05 -12.81
C THR A 985 15.00 9.37 -12.02
N GLY A 986 15.17 8.09 -11.66
CA GLY A 986 14.21 7.27 -10.91
C GLY A 986 14.87 6.46 -9.79
N ASP A 987 14.08 5.61 -9.14
CA ASP A 987 14.53 4.87 -7.95
C ASP A 987 15.53 3.77 -8.31
N LYS A 988 15.43 3.22 -9.53
CA LYS A 988 16.37 2.23 -10.08
C LYS A 988 17.49 2.92 -10.89
N ASN A 989 18.73 2.76 -10.45
CA ASN A 989 19.94 3.24 -11.14
C ASN A 989 20.85 2.12 -11.69
N TRP A 990 20.35 0.88 -11.76
CA TRP A 990 21.08 -0.27 -12.32
C TRP A 990 20.28 -0.99 -13.41
N LEU A 991 20.94 -1.87 -14.16
CA LEU A 991 20.37 -2.77 -15.15
C LEU A 991 20.89 -4.19 -14.92
N ASN A 992 20.07 -5.19 -15.24
CA ASN A 992 20.48 -6.59 -15.24
C ASN A 992 21.06 -6.93 -16.62
N VAL A 993 22.13 -7.70 -16.65
CA VAL A 993 22.77 -8.17 -17.88
C VAL A 993 22.43 -9.64 -18.09
N ASP A 994 22.13 -9.99 -19.34
CA ASP A 994 21.89 -11.37 -19.73
C ASP A 994 23.20 -12.18 -19.69
N MET A 995 23.09 -13.39 -19.15
CA MET A 995 24.23 -14.29 -19.00
C MET A 995 24.53 -15.02 -20.32
N PRO A 996 25.81 -15.14 -20.73
CA PRO A 996 26.19 -15.97 -21.87
C PRO A 996 25.84 -17.45 -21.62
N PRO A 997 25.40 -18.22 -22.63
CA PRO A 997 25.14 -19.65 -22.44
C PRO A 997 26.44 -20.45 -22.25
N GLY A 998 26.33 -21.70 -21.83
CA GLY A 998 27.45 -22.65 -21.76
C GLY A 998 27.98 -22.92 -20.35
N GLN A 999 27.24 -22.54 -19.31
CA GLN A 999 27.53 -22.95 -17.93
C GLN A 999 27.49 -24.48 -17.81
N GLN A 1000 28.49 -25.04 -17.15
CA GLN A 1000 28.58 -26.43 -16.72
C GLN A 1000 27.96 -26.63 -15.33
N LEU A 1001 28.06 -25.64 -14.45
CA LEU A 1001 27.49 -25.71 -13.09
C LEU A 1001 26.11 -25.04 -13.02
N ASP A 1002 25.16 -25.72 -12.38
CA ASP A 1002 23.84 -25.18 -12.08
C ASP A 1002 23.92 -24.25 -10.86
N PHE A 1003 23.59 -22.98 -11.06
CA PHE A 1003 23.64 -21.92 -10.07
C PHE A 1003 22.28 -21.25 -9.91
N PRO A 1004 22.03 -20.57 -8.77
CA PRO A 1004 20.91 -19.65 -8.67
C PRO A 1004 21.15 -18.47 -9.65
N THR A 1005 20.09 -18.02 -10.33
CA THR A 1005 20.10 -16.88 -11.28
C THR A 1005 18.96 -15.92 -11.00
#